data_AF-A0A0G1UTQ8-F1
#
_entry.id   AF-A0A0G1UTQ8-F1
#
_cell.length_a   1.000
_cell.length_b   1.000
_cell.length_c   1.000
_cell.angle_alpha   90.00
_cell.angle_beta   90.00
_cell.angle_gamma   90.00
#
_symmetry.space_group_name_H-M   'P 1'
#
loop_
_entity.id
_entity.type
_entity.pdbx_description
1 polymer ?
#
loop_
_entity_poly.entity_id
_entity_poly.type
_entity_poly.pdbx_seq_one_letter_code
_entity_poly.pdbx_strand_id
1 'polypeptide(L)'
;MSKTALAATAVSFSLTLVLAGVIVNHRLLPLSSVRATGPSIVNLTQPASVGRYEKFEVSFNITGTSASNFYLPFTALPPPGIAAGQGITVTGIFTSPSGQIYNQPGFYFQEFQDQVKSNKEWFYPAGTSSTGSFSWKVRFSPNSTGTWKYKIRVQDAGGTTESALVNFSVVASGKHGFVKPSAGDVRYFEFDDGTYFPGLGFNLNAGNIDFADPILGNTYEFDGMGANNIQLSRFWLSQKYMFGAAWSPWRSVNSLHQSQEPNPRISYPGDPNFKNAYPALTMPPAAAGSEVYWWLNADTTGGGNTFNYTPCLFTGGTSGFPSAPIPAKKNTNYRVRVRYRTLDISGPFEVLHWSSNAPSQSSCTSPGGTVIASSAAGVGWSNSPDAANTGWTIVSGTFNSGDRDYFNPFYLSAAKASKGHVFIDYVWLEEVLAGGQFGPNLLYKPWAAQHYYVNQRNAYAFDKALAYAEQKGLTFKPVILEKNDLLWRFFEYNGQLSSTPYSQNGDLFYGNGRESTGKTKTRFLHEAWWRYLQARWGYSTSIHSWELLNEGPSDPDGLHWIMVDELGKYMKCKVFDIAVSGKDCTYDHPNAHMVSTSFYGEGYPYFLWNNKDGNYPDIDFADQHMYARDEDQGFFDEAEFTYILSTLRGAKKSDGTLNSQGAPKPFIRGETAWSGSADSLFQNNATDGLWLHNSIWGGINYGGMTEQYWLDGPGKCHIYKEPNRSGCGTAGEVWDHRNEFGNFNKFIQNVPLNKGGYIDAGPSVSNSNLRVWGQIHKAGNRAHIWIQNKNHTWKKVYDGVSIANQSGTITLSGFTPNKGLKVEWWNTYTGTVTSSTNMTTNGSGQLTLTVSALKDDTAVKIGDYSTVPITSTLTPTSMKTATPTPAGKPGDANGDGKVDGQDYLIWLFNYGKSVTGPANGDFNNSGKVDGADYLIWIANYEK
;
A
#
# COMPACT_ATOMS: atom_id res chain seq x y z
N MET A 1 -18.80 -34.39 -52.84
CA MET A 1 -18.70 -34.02 -54.27
C MET A 1 -17.73 -32.84 -54.39
N SER A 2 -16.66 -33.02 -55.18
CA SER A 2 -15.80 -32.07 -55.92
C SER A 2 -15.64 -30.62 -55.40
N LYS A 3 -14.46 -30.21 -54.88
CA LYS A 3 -13.31 -29.55 -55.55
C LYS A 3 -13.63 -28.23 -56.29
N THR A 4 -12.97 -27.13 -55.88
CA THR A 4 -11.94 -26.39 -56.67
C THR A 4 -11.25 -25.28 -55.86
N ALA A 5 -9.94 -25.14 -56.10
CA ALA A 5 -9.05 -24.07 -55.62
C ALA A 5 -8.80 -23.04 -56.73
N LEU A 6 -8.39 -21.81 -56.41
CA LEU A 6 -7.55 -21.00 -57.31
C LEU A 6 -6.79 -19.90 -56.57
N ALA A 7 -5.58 -19.65 -57.08
CA ALA A 7 -4.46 -18.92 -56.50
C ALA A 7 -4.49 -17.41 -56.74
N ALA A 8 -3.78 -16.66 -55.90
CA ALA A 8 -3.54 -15.22 -56.03
C ALA A 8 -2.21 -14.92 -56.73
N THR A 9 -2.27 -14.08 -57.76
CA THR A 9 -1.14 -13.57 -58.55
C THR A 9 -0.62 -12.25 -57.95
N ALA A 10 0.70 -12.14 -57.81
CA ALA A 10 1.39 -10.90 -57.46
C ALA A 10 1.68 -10.06 -58.72
N VAL A 11 1.49 -8.75 -58.64
CA VAL A 11 1.99 -7.78 -59.64
C VAL A 11 2.66 -6.62 -58.90
N SER A 12 3.97 -6.48 -59.12
CA SER A 12 4.77 -5.31 -58.77
C SER A 12 4.52 -4.17 -59.75
N PHE A 13 4.43 -2.94 -59.25
CA PHE A 13 4.65 -1.73 -60.06
C PHE A 13 5.77 -0.90 -59.44
N SER A 14 6.85 -0.74 -60.23
CA SER A 14 7.93 0.21 -60.00
C SER A 14 7.56 1.54 -60.65
N LEU A 15 7.81 2.66 -59.98
CA LEU A 15 7.70 3.99 -60.58
C LEU A 15 9.07 4.69 -60.57
N THR A 16 9.62 4.85 -61.77
CA THR A 16 10.86 5.56 -62.09
C THR A 16 10.54 7.05 -62.25
N LEU A 17 11.19 7.93 -61.50
CA LEU A 17 11.08 9.38 -61.65
C LEU A 17 12.25 9.90 -62.52
N VAL A 18 11.93 10.58 -63.61
CA VAL A 18 12.89 11.20 -64.53
C VAL A 18 13.36 12.55 -63.98
N LEU A 19 14.67 12.71 -63.89
CA LEU A 19 15.38 13.94 -63.51
C LEU A 19 15.35 14.97 -64.66
N ALA A 20 14.91 16.18 -64.39
CA ALA A 20 15.27 17.37 -65.17
C ALA A 20 15.96 18.36 -64.23
N GLY A 21 17.23 18.64 -64.51
CA GLY A 21 18.10 19.44 -63.66
C GLY A 21 17.85 20.95 -63.75
N VAL A 22 17.89 21.59 -62.59
CA VAL A 22 18.41 22.97 -62.45
C VAL A 22 19.45 22.92 -61.36
N ILE A 23 20.71 23.13 -61.75
CA ILE A 23 21.86 23.25 -60.85
C ILE A 23 21.81 24.65 -60.24
N VAL A 24 21.55 24.74 -58.94
CA VAL A 24 21.95 25.90 -58.14
C VAL A 24 22.91 25.39 -57.06
N ASN A 25 24.16 25.83 -57.16
CA ASN A 25 25.22 25.58 -56.20
C ASN A 25 24.88 26.20 -54.84
N HIS A 26 24.37 25.38 -53.91
CA HIS A 26 24.61 25.60 -52.49
C HIS A 26 25.40 24.42 -51.94
N ARG A 27 26.60 24.73 -51.46
CA ARG A 27 27.40 23.83 -50.62
C ARG A 27 26.53 23.33 -49.48
N LEU A 28 26.06 22.09 -49.56
CA LEU A 28 25.61 21.34 -48.39
C LEU A 28 26.83 21.07 -47.53
N LEU A 29 27.01 21.87 -46.48
CA LEU A 29 27.73 21.41 -45.31
C LEU A 29 27.00 20.15 -44.82
N PRO A 30 27.71 19.06 -44.47
CA PRO A 30 27.05 17.95 -43.83
C PRO A 30 26.44 18.47 -42.53
N LEU A 31 25.11 18.40 -42.41
CA LEU A 31 24.46 18.44 -41.11
C LEU A 31 25.08 17.30 -40.31
N SER A 32 26.03 17.63 -39.45
CA SER A 32 26.42 16.79 -38.34
C SER A 32 25.13 16.38 -37.65
N SER A 33 24.78 15.10 -37.75
CA SER A 33 23.78 14.51 -36.90
C SER A 33 24.23 14.73 -35.47
N VAL A 34 23.63 15.70 -34.79
CA VAL A 34 23.69 15.75 -33.34
C VAL A 34 22.98 14.48 -32.90
N ARG A 35 23.73 13.40 -32.66
CA ARG A 35 23.24 12.28 -31.86
C ARG A 35 22.74 12.93 -30.58
N ALA A 36 21.44 12.83 -30.31
CA ALA A 36 20.92 13.16 -28.99
C ALA A 36 21.77 12.36 -28.00
N THR A 37 22.56 13.06 -27.20
CA THR A 37 23.29 12.43 -26.10
C THR A 37 22.23 12.02 -25.09
N GLY A 38 22.15 10.73 -24.76
CA GLY A 38 21.22 10.22 -23.76
C GLY A 38 21.33 10.94 -22.41
N PRO A 39 20.43 10.64 -21.47
CA PRO A 39 20.35 11.33 -20.18
C PRO A 39 21.68 11.20 -19.42
N SER A 40 22.07 12.23 -18.67
CA SER A 40 23.32 12.27 -17.92
C SER A 40 23.04 12.36 -16.41
N ILE A 41 23.74 11.55 -15.62
CA ILE A 41 23.61 11.47 -14.16
C ILE A 41 24.67 12.37 -13.52
N VAL A 42 24.25 13.30 -12.64
CA VAL A 42 25.13 14.26 -11.96
C VAL A 42 24.77 14.41 -10.48
N ASN A 43 25.68 14.99 -9.69
CA ASN A 43 25.47 15.30 -8.26
C ASN A 43 25.05 14.08 -7.41
N LEU A 44 25.63 12.91 -7.70
CA LEU A 44 25.32 11.68 -6.97
C LEU A 44 25.90 11.72 -5.55
N THR A 45 25.03 11.46 -4.56
CA THR A 45 25.32 11.47 -3.12
C THR A 45 24.70 10.26 -2.43
N GLN A 46 25.36 9.73 -1.40
CA GLN A 46 25.00 8.49 -0.71
C GLN A 46 25.59 8.46 0.71
N PRO A 47 25.06 7.64 1.63
CA PRO A 47 25.76 7.31 2.88
C PRO A 47 26.91 6.32 2.63
N ALA A 48 27.98 6.42 3.42
CA ALA A 48 29.12 5.48 3.33
C ALA A 48 28.82 4.11 3.97
N SER A 49 27.91 4.08 4.94
CA SER A 49 27.51 2.86 5.66
C SER A 49 26.05 2.94 6.11
N VAL A 50 25.38 1.79 6.18
CA VAL A 50 24.03 1.62 6.75
C VAL A 50 23.93 0.30 7.52
N GLY A 51 22.97 0.16 8.44
CA GLY A 51 22.65 -1.14 9.04
C GLY A 51 21.91 -2.07 8.07
N ARG A 52 22.00 -3.38 8.29
CA ARG A 52 21.18 -4.39 7.61
C ARG A 52 19.70 -4.05 7.78
N TYR A 53 18.91 -4.12 6.71
CA TYR A 53 17.50 -3.70 6.65
C TYR A 53 17.22 -2.20 6.95
N GLU A 54 18.24 -1.38 7.17
CA GLU A 54 18.06 0.07 7.26
C GLU A 54 18.07 0.71 5.89
N LYS A 55 17.50 1.92 5.79
CA LYS A 55 17.43 2.67 4.54
C LYS A 55 18.82 3.06 4.02
N PHE A 56 19.21 2.50 2.88
CA PHE A 56 20.19 3.11 1.98
C PHE A 56 19.47 4.02 0.98
N GLU A 57 19.85 5.30 0.91
CA GLU A 57 19.25 6.28 -0.01
C GLU A 57 20.33 6.99 -0.83
N VAL A 58 20.20 6.92 -2.15
CA VAL A 58 21.05 7.66 -3.10
C VAL A 58 20.25 8.83 -3.63
N SER A 59 20.83 10.03 -3.67
CA SER A 59 20.22 11.23 -4.28
C SER A 59 21.11 11.77 -5.39
N PHE A 60 20.53 12.14 -6.53
CA PHE A 60 21.25 12.63 -7.72
C PHE A 60 20.33 13.48 -8.61
N ASN A 61 20.88 14.12 -9.65
CA ASN A 61 20.13 14.80 -10.68
C ASN A 61 20.34 14.13 -12.05
N ILE A 62 19.36 14.31 -12.94
CA ILE A 62 19.43 13.88 -14.33
C ILE A 62 19.34 15.12 -15.22
N THR A 63 20.25 15.24 -16.18
CA THR A 63 20.30 16.34 -17.17
C THR A 63 20.27 15.75 -18.59
N GLY A 64 19.89 16.56 -19.59
CA GLY A 64 19.86 16.10 -20.99
C GLY A 64 18.79 15.04 -21.31
N THR A 65 17.85 14.79 -20.39
CA THR A 65 16.72 13.87 -20.62
C THR A 65 15.76 14.43 -21.68
N SER A 66 15.26 13.57 -22.56
CA SER A 66 14.19 13.90 -23.50
C SER A 66 12.79 13.68 -22.93
N ALA A 67 12.68 13.01 -21.78
CA ALA A 67 11.39 12.75 -21.13
C ALA A 67 10.65 14.04 -20.76
N SER A 68 9.33 14.06 -21.01
CA SER A 68 8.44 15.16 -20.67
C SER A 68 7.61 14.89 -19.41
N ASN A 69 7.56 13.64 -18.93
CA ASN A 69 6.88 13.26 -17.70
C ASN A 69 7.78 12.34 -16.84
N PHE A 70 8.18 12.83 -15.67
CA PHE A 70 9.09 12.12 -14.75
C PHE A 70 8.40 11.13 -13.81
N TYR A 71 7.08 11.01 -13.88
CA TYR A 71 6.28 10.06 -13.10
C TYR A 71 5.90 8.81 -13.90
N LEU A 72 6.08 8.84 -15.22
CA LEU A 72 5.82 7.69 -16.09
C LEU A 72 7.13 6.94 -16.38
N PRO A 73 7.14 5.60 -16.28
CA PRO A 73 8.27 4.82 -16.74
C PRO A 73 8.44 4.96 -18.26
N PHE A 74 9.68 4.91 -18.73
CA PHE A 74 9.96 4.85 -20.16
C PHE A 74 9.51 3.50 -20.74
N THR A 75 8.81 3.54 -21.88
CA THR A 75 8.51 2.38 -22.71
C THR A 75 8.62 2.75 -24.18
N ALA A 76 9.27 1.89 -24.97
CA ALA A 76 9.36 2.05 -26.42
C ALA A 76 8.04 1.74 -27.13
N LEU A 77 7.20 0.89 -26.52
CA LEU A 77 5.90 0.46 -27.04
C LEU A 77 4.83 0.76 -25.99
N PRO A 78 4.42 2.05 -25.83
CA PRO A 78 3.36 2.38 -24.90
C PRO A 78 2.02 1.75 -25.34
N PRO A 79 1.12 1.46 -24.39
CA PRO A 79 -0.23 1.04 -24.73
C PRO A 79 -1.01 2.16 -25.42
N PRO A 80 -2.12 1.83 -26.13
CA PRO A 80 -2.99 2.84 -26.72
C PRO A 80 -3.41 3.92 -25.71
N GLY A 81 -3.38 5.19 -26.14
CA GLY A 81 -3.71 6.35 -25.30
C GLY A 81 -2.56 6.87 -24.44
N ILE A 82 -1.37 6.26 -24.47
CA ILE A 82 -0.13 6.82 -23.90
C ILE A 82 0.80 7.22 -25.05
N ALA A 83 1.29 8.46 -25.02
CA ALA A 83 2.20 8.95 -26.06
C ALA A 83 3.62 8.38 -25.88
N ALA A 84 4.28 8.07 -27.00
CA ALA A 84 5.61 7.47 -27.01
C ALA A 84 6.70 8.43 -26.50
N GLY A 85 7.70 7.87 -25.83
CA GLY A 85 8.91 8.60 -25.42
C GLY A 85 8.74 9.65 -24.33
N GLN A 86 7.57 9.74 -23.68
CA GLN A 86 7.31 10.76 -22.66
C GLN A 86 7.93 10.45 -21.29
N GLY A 87 8.11 9.17 -20.96
CA GLY A 87 8.57 8.70 -19.65
C GLY A 87 10.09 8.55 -19.53
N ILE A 88 10.55 8.29 -18.29
CA ILE A 88 11.94 8.01 -17.92
C ILE A 88 11.96 6.87 -16.90
N THR A 89 12.84 5.89 -17.11
CA THR A 89 13.04 4.77 -16.18
C THR A 89 14.38 4.94 -15.47
N VAL A 90 14.32 5.00 -14.14
CA VAL A 90 15.49 5.06 -13.25
C VAL A 90 15.54 3.80 -12.42
N THR A 91 16.69 3.12 -12.41
CA THR A 91 16.92 1.86 -11.68
C THR A 91 18.28 1.91 -10.99
N GLY A 92 18.34 1.65 -9.69
CA GLY A 92 19.59 1.30 -9.01
C GLY A 92 19.87 -0.18 -9.14
N ILE A 93 21.08 -0.54 -9.56
CA ILE A 93 21.54 -1.92 -9.72
C ILE A 93 22.51 -2.20 -8.58
N PHE A 94 22.09 -2.99 -7.60
CA PHE A 94 22.84 -3.34 -6.41
C PHE A 94 23.49 -4.71 -6.55
N THR A 95 24.71 -4.87 -6.07
CA THR A 95 25.44 -6.13 -6.00
C THR A 95 25.77 -6.44 -4.54
N SER A 96 25.28 -7.57 -4.06
CA SER A 96 25.53 -8.05 -2.70
C SER A 96 27.00 -8.47 -2.49
N PRO A 97 27.44 -8.67 -1.23
CA PRO A 97 28.74 -9.25 -0.94
C PRO A 97 28.96 -10.64 -1.55
N SER A 98 27.88 -11.42 -1.75
CA SER A 98 27.92 -12.73 -2.42
C SER A 98 27.91 -12.63 -3.95
N GLY A 99 27.76 -11.44 -4.53
CA GLY A 99 27.71 -11.22 -5.97
C GLY A 99 26.31 -11.23 -6.59
N GLN A 100 25.25 -11.41 -5.79
CA GLN A 100 23.86 -11.38 -6.27
C GLN A 100 23.45 -9.97 -6.68
N ILE A 101 22.73 -9.85 -7.80
CA ILE A 101 22.30 -8.57 -8.36
C ILE A 101 20.81 -8.33 -8.07
N TYR A 102 20.51 -7.12 -7.62
CA TYR A 102 19.15 -6.65 -7.34
C TYR A 102 18.91 -5.31 -8.02
N ASN A 103 17.82 -5.21 -8.76
CA ASN A 103 17.39 -3.96 -9.37
C ASN A 103 16.35 -3.31 -8.47
N GLN A 104 16.49 -2.03 -8.18
CA GLN A 104 15.59 -1.27 -7.34
C GLN A 104 15.10 -0.03 -8.10
N PRO A 105 13.79 0.21 -8.19
CA PRO A 105 13.27 1.38 -8.89
C PRO A 105 13.64 2.71 -8.21
N GLY A 106 13.92 3.74 -9.01
CA GLY A 106 14.08 5.12 -8.57
C GLY A 106 12.83 5.97 -8.78
N PHE A 107 12.78 7.12 -8.12
CA PHE A 107 11.64 8.04 -8.15
C PHE A 107 12.08 9.51 -8.14
N TYR A 108 11.20 10.38 -8.65
CA TYR A 108 11.37 11.83 -8.65
C TYR A 108 10.83 12.46 -7.36
N PHE A 109 11.63 13.28 -6.71
CA PHE A 109 11.39 13.82 -5.37
C PHE A 109 11.47 15.36 -5.38
N GLN A 110 10.47 16.01 -4.81
CA GLN A 110 10.50 17.44 -4.54
C GLN A 110 11.18 17.70 -3.20
N GLU A 111 12.16 18.59 -3.19
CA GLU A 111 12.80 19.04 -1.96
C GLU A 111 11.89 20.05 -1.23
N PHE A 112 11.83 19.96 0.10
CA PHE A 112 11.01 20.84 0.95
C PHE A 112 11.88 21.51 2.02
N GLN A 113 11.58 22.77 2.31
CA GLN A 113 11.93 23.39 3.59
C GLN A 113 10.93 22.87 4.62
N ASP A 114 11.43 22.08 5.57
CA ASP A 114 10.65 21.44 6.61
C ASP A 114 10.85 22.18 7.93
N GLN A 115 9.79 22.82 8.42
CA GLN A 115 9.78 23.61 9.66
C GLN A 115 8.48 23.41 10.43
N VAL A 116 8.44 23.83 11.69
CA VAL A 116 7.20 24.00 12.44
C VAL A 116 6.91 25.49 12.56
N LYS A 117 5.72 25.93 12.13
CA LYS A 117 5.26 27.32 12.23
C LYS A 117 3.84 27.36 12.75
N SER A 118 3.55 28.28 13.66
CA SER A 118 2.21 28.41 14.26
C SER A 118 1.67 27.06 14.78
N ASN A 119 2.55 26.26 15.41
CA ASN A 119 2.28 24.91 15.93
C ASN A 119 1.79 23.88 14.90
N LYS A 120 2.12 24.08 13.62
CA LYS A 120 1.85 23.14 12.52
C LYS A 120 3.10 22.87 11.72
N GLU A 121 3.19 21.71 11.13
CA GLU A 121 4.24 21.36 10.18
C GLU A 121 4.05 22.16 8.89
N TRP A 122 5.17 22.71 8.41
CA TRP A 122 5.24 23.68 7.32
C TRP A 122 6.21 23.13 6.29
N PHE A 123 5.65 22.54 5.22
CA PHE A 123 6.43 21.93 4.13
C PHE A 123 6.40 22.83 2.90
N TYR A 124 7.33 23.78 2.84
CA TYR A 124 7.41 24.72 1.72
C TYR A 124 8.31 24.18 0.62
N PRO A 125 7.83 23.99 -0.63
CA PRO A 125 8.66 23.57 -1.75
C PRO A 125 9.94 24.41 -1.87
N ALA A 126 11.10 23.76 -1.90
CA ALA A 126 12.38 24.43 -2.05
C ALA A 126 12.64 24.84 -3.51
N GLY A 127 13.57 25.78 -3.72
CA GLY A 127 14.02 26.24 -5.03
C GLY A 127 13.76 27.72 -5.29
N THR A 128 14.49 28.29 -6.25
CA THR A 128 14.40 29.70 -6.67
C THR A 128 13.84 29.87 -8.08
N SER A 129 13.20 28.83 -8.62
CA SER A 129 12.53 28.84 -9.93
C SER A 129 11.12 28.26 -9.84
N SER A 130 10.30 28.53 -10.84
CA SER A 130 8.91 28.06 -10.91
C SER A 130 8.79 26.54 -11.00
N THR A 131 9.86 25.88 -11.42
CA THR A 131 9.96 24.41 -11.45
C THR A 131 10.31 23.81 -10.11
N GLY A 132 10.73 24.61 -9.11
CA GLY A 132 11.20 24.14 -7.81
C GLY A 132 12.53 23.39 -7.85
N SER A 133 12.94 22.89 -6.68
CA SER A 133 14.11 22.04 -6.48
C SER A 133 13.69 20.58 -6.40
N PHE A 134 14.24 19.76 -7.27
CA PHE A 134 13.92 18.34 -7.36
C PHE A 134 15.20 17.50 -7.48
N SER A 135 15.11 16.28 -6.98
CA SER A 135 16.15 15.25 -7.10
C SER A 135 15.54 13.92 -7.53
N TRP A 136 16.38 13.06 -8.10
CA TRP A 136 16.08 11.64 -8.24
C TRP A 136 16.63 10.89 -7.06
N LYS A 137 15.87 9.91 -6.57
CA LYS A 137 16.25 9.07 -5.45
C LYS A 137 16.09 7.61 -5.78
N VAL A 138 16.97 6.78 -5.23
CA VAL A 138 16.82 5.32 -5.14
C VAL A 138 16.96 4.92 -3.67
N ARG A 139 15.98 4.19 -3.14
CA ARG A 139 15.97 3.69 -1.76
C ARG A 139 16.01 2.17 -1.74
N PHE A 140 16.91 1.58 -0.95
CA PHE A 140 17.14 0.12 -0.86
C PHE A 140 17.45 -0.28 0.59
N SER A 141 17.03 -1.47 1.02
CA SER A 141 17.35 -2.03 2.33
C SER A 141 18.18 -3.31 2.20
N PRO A 142 19.49 -3.28 2.46
CA PRO A 142 20.36 -4.45 2.25
C PRO A 142 20.08 -5.55 3.27
N ASN A 143 19.93 -6.79 2.82
CA ASN A 143 19.57 -7.95 3.66
C ASN A 143 20.78 -8.71 4.24
N SER A 144 22.01 -8.30 3.94
CA SER A 144 23.23 -8.96 4.42
C SER A 144 24.34 -7.94 4.72
N THR A 145 25.15 -8.24 5.73
CA THR A 145 26.32 -7.43 6.11
C THR A 145 27.47 -7.63 5.12
N GLY A 146 28.30 -6.60 4.94
CA GLY A 146 29.49 -6.66 4.11
C GLY A 146 29.61 -5.46 3.18
N THR A 147 30.48 -5.58 2.17
CA THR A 147 30.65 -4.53 1.16
C THR A 147 29.68 -4.75 0.01
N TRP A 148 28.75 -3.82 -0.15
CA TRP A 148 27.83 -3.78 -1.28
C TRP A 148 28.36 -2.82 -2.34
N LYS A 149 27.95 -3.06 -3.59
CA LYS A 149 28.21 -2.16 -4.71
C LYS A 149 26.89 -1.75 -5.36
N TYR A 150 26.84 -0.59 -5.98
CA TYR A 150 25.73 -0.26 -6.85
C TYR A 150 26.13 0.71 -7.97
N LYS A 151 25.29 0.78 -9.01
CA LYS A 151 25.30 1.83 -10.04
C LYS A 151 23.88 2.26 -10.34
N ILE A 152 23.70 3.45 -10.91
CA ILE A 152 22.41 3.96 -11.36
C ILE A 152 22.32 3.81 -12.87
N ARG A 153 21.21 3.24 -13.37
CA ARG A 153 20.85 3.19 -14.78
C ARG A 153 19.66 4.10 -15.02
N VAL A 154 19.76 4.94 -16.06
CA VAL A 154 18.69 5.84 -16.52
C VAL A 154 18.41 5.54 -17.99
N GLN A 155 17.13 5.45 -18.34
CA GLN A 155 16.67 5.23 -19.70
C GLN A 155 15.51 6.16 -20.07
N ASP A 156 15.60 6.81 -21.22
CA ASP A 156 14.52 7.55 -21.86
C ASP A 156 14.55 7.32 -23.39
N ALA A 157 13.82 8.14 -24.17
CA ALA A 157 13.81 8.04 -25.63
C ALA A 157 15.14 8.41 -26.31
N GLY A 158 16.00 9.18 -25.62
CA GLY A 158 17.34 9.55 -26.08
C GLY A 158 18.38 8.44 -25.87
N GLY A 159 18.11 7.47 -24.99
CA GLY A 159 18.93 6.28 -24.80
C GLY A 159 19.10 5.86 -23.35
N THR A 160 20.14 5.07 -23.09
CA THR A 160 20.45 4.54 -21.76
C THR A 160 21.83 5.00 -21.31
N THR A 161 21.94 5.42 -20.06
CA THR A 161 23.21 5.80 -19.41
C THR A 161 23.32 5.10 -18.05
N GLU A 162 24.54 4.74 -17.67
CA GLU A 162 24.85 4.22 -16.34
C GLU A 162 25.90 5.08 -15.63
N SER A 163 25.78 5.21 -14.30
CA SER A 163 26.80 5.82 -13.46
C SER A 163 28.01 4.89 -13.29
N ALA A 164 29.11 5.44 -12.76
CA ALA A 164 30.19 4.62 -12.22
C ALA A 164 29.68 3.71 -11.10
N LEU A 165 30.36 2.57 -10.91
CA LEU A 165 30.12 1.65 -9.80
C LEU A 165 30.66 2.26 -8.50
N VAL A 166 29.84 2.24 -7.45
CA VAL A 166 30.20 2.78 -6.13
C VAL A 166 29.98 1.73 -5.05
N ASN A 167 30.77 1.79 -3.98
CA ASN A 167 30.69 0.85 -2.86
C ASN A 167 30.12 1.52 -1.60
N PHE A 168 29.47 0.74 -0.74
CA PHE A 168 29.09 1.13 0.61
C PHE A 168 29.17 -0.06 1.57
N SER A 169 29.26 0.21 2.87
CA SER A 169 29.33 -0.84 3.90
C SER A 169 27.96 -1.10 4.51
N VAL A 170 27.66 -2.36 4.79
CA VAL A 170 26.47 -2.78 5.54
C VAL A 170 26.90 -3.46 6.83
N VAL A 171 26.48 -2.90 7.95
CA VAL A 171 26.79 -3.39 9.30
C VAL A 171 25.59 -4.09 9.92
N ALA A 172 25.80 -4.82 11.02
CA ALA A 172 24.69 -5.41 11.76
C ALA A 172 23.75 -4.32 12.31
N SER A 173 22.46 -4.62 12.37
CA SER A 173 21.43 -3.76 12.97
C SER A 173 20.51 -4.61 13.86
N GLY A 174 19.64 -3.96 14.64
CA GLY A 174 18.59 -4.62 15.43
C GLY A 174 17.29 -4.88 14.65
N LYS A 175 17.26 -4.68 13.34
CA LYS A 175 16.05 -4.86 12.52
C LYS A 175 15.84 -6.34 12.19
N HIS A 176 14.59 -6.79 12.32
CA HIS A 176 14.17 -8.17 11.99
C HIS A 176 14.02 -8.44 10.48
N GLY A 177 13.95 -7.38 9.67
CA GLY A 177 13.70 -7.45 8.22
C GLY A 177 12.22 -7.32 7.87
N PHE A 178 11.83 -7.77 6.68
CA PHE A 178 10.47 -7.64 6.16
C PHE A 178 9.57 -8.74 6.73
N VAL A 179 8.26 -8.46 6.80
CA VAL A 179 7.25 -9.46 7.19
C VAL A 179 6.84 -10.28 5.97
N LYS A 180 6.67 -11.59 6.14
CA LYS A 180 6.24 -12.54 5.11
C LYS A 180 5.37 -13.65 5.68
N PRO A 181 4.64 -14.41 4.84
CA PRO A 181 3.98 -15.63 5.28
C PRO A 181 5.01 -16.63 5.79
N SER A 182 4.72 -17.30 6.91
CA SER A 182 5.64 -18.30 7.46
C SER A 182 5.66 -19.58 6.62
N ALA A 183 6.87 -20.05 6.32
CA ALA A 183 7.07 -21.37 5.71
C ALA A 183 6.83 -22.53 6.70
N GLY A 184 7.00 -22.29 8.01
CA GLY A 184 6.82 -23.31 9.04
C GLY A 184 5.36 -23.59 9.38
N ASP A 185 4.48 -22.59 9.21
CA ASP A 185 3.05 -22.72 9.39
C ASP A 185 2.29 -21.62 8.65
N VAL A 186 1.57 -22.02 7.60
CA VAL A 186 0.84 -21.12 6.70
C VAL A 186 -0.22 -20.24 7.37
N ARG A 187 -0.59 -20.48 8.63
CA ARG A 187 -1.52 -19.62 9.36
C ARG A 187 -0.91 -18.29 9.80
N TYR A 188 0.41 -18.20 9.90
CA TYR A 188 1.10 -17.13 10.62
C TYR A 188 2.09 -16.36 9.74
N PHE A 189 2.45 -15.18 10.21
CA PHE A 189 3.50 -14.34 9.62
C PHE A 189 4.81 -14.45 10.40
N GLU A 190 5.92 -14.18 9.73
CA GLU A 190 7.24 -14.04 10.35
C GLU A 190 8.06 -12.93 9.69
N PHE A 191 9.04 -12.41 10.42
CA PHE A 191 10.07 -11.54 9.87
C PHE A 191 11.11 -12.35 9.08
N ASP A 192 11.95 -11.68 8.30
CA ASP A 192 13.03 -12.33 7.54
C ASP A 192 14.03 -13.12 8.40
N ASP A 193 14.30 -12.67 9.62
CA ASP A 193 15.14 -13.41 10.57
C ASP A 193 14.43 -14.62 11.21
N GLY A 194 13.17 -14.86 10.86
CA GLY A 194 12.33 -15.95 11.34
C GLY A 194 11.61 -15.67 12.65
N THR A 195 11.70 -14.44 13.19
CA THR A 195 10.94 -14.02 14.38
C THR A 195 9.43 -14.03 14.09
N TYR A 196 8.62 -14.52 15.03
CA TYR A 196 7.16 -14.52 14.90
C TYR A 196 6.63 -13.07 14.82
N PHE A 197 5.71 -12.82 13.88
CA PHE A 197 4.98 -11.55 13.80
C PHE A 197 3.50 -11.78 14.17
N PRO A 198 3.07 -11.43 15.41
CA PRO A 198 1.68 -11.56 15.84
C PRO A 198 0.69 -10.69 15.05
N GLY A 199 1.13 -9.55 14.50
CA GLY A 199 0.30 -8.67 13.68
C GLY A 199 -0.88 -8.01 14.41
N LEU A 200 -0.86 -7.93 15.74
CA LEU A 200 -1.93 -7.33 16.53
C LEU A 200 -2.09 -5.84 16.25
N GLY A 201 -3.32 -5.41 15.97
CA GLY A 201 -3.67 -4.00 15.93
C GLY A 201 -5.07 -3.74 15.37
N PHE A 202 -5.24 -2.58 14.75
CA PHE A 202 -6.54 -2.06 14.32
C PHE A 202 -6.38 -1.08 13.15
N ASN A 203 -7.49 -0.81 12.46
CA ASN A 203 -7.54 0.14 11.36
C ASN A 203 -7.37 1.59 11.83
N LEU A 204 -6.61 2.38 11.08
CA LEU A 204 -6.55 3.83 11.20
C LEU A 204 -7.32 4.43 10.02
N ASN A 205 -8.35 5.25 10.26
CA ASN A 205 -9.11 5.87 9.17
C ASN A 205 -8.49 7.21 8.71
N ALA A 206 -9.18 7.91 7.80
CA ALA A 206 -8.76 9.20 7.24
C ALA A 206 -8.36 10.24 8.31
N GLY A 207 -9.04 10.25 9.45
CA GLY A 207 -8.81 11.19 10.56
C GLY A 207 -7.83 10.70 11.61
N ASN A 208 -7.45 9.41 11.63
CA ASN A 208 -6.51 8.86 12.62
C ASN A 208 -5.04 8.87 12.17
N ILE A 209 -4.78 9.23 10.91
CA ILE A 209 -3.42 9.58 10.47
C ILE A 209 -3.47 10.98 9.88
N ASP A 210 -2.98 11.94 10.64
CA ASP A 210 -2.85 13.32 10.22
C ASP A 210 -1.75 13.41 9.16
N PHE A 211 -2.11 13.82 7.96
CA PHE A 211 -1.17 14.10 6.90
C PHE A 211 -0.84 15.59 6.83
N ALA A 212 -1.68 16.47 7.37
CA ALA A 212 -1.33 17.89 7.51
C ALA A 212 -0.12 18.03 8.45
N ASP A 213 -0.13 17.29 9.56
CA ASP A 213 0.90 17.27 10.58
C ASP A 213 1.39 15.82 10.84
N PRO A 214 2.14 15.20 9.89
CA PRO A 214 2.53 13.78 9.94
C PRO A 214 3.34 13.33 11.17
N ILE A 215 3.94 14.26 11.93
CA ILE A 215 4.61 13.97 13.19
C ILE A 215 3.80 14.53 14.37
N LEU A 216 3.52 15.83 14.37
CA LEU A 216 2.86 16.49 15.50
C LEU A 216 1.44 15.98 15.71
N GLY A 217 0.68 15.82 14.61
CA GLY A 217 -0.71 15.36 14.63
C GLY A 217 -0.87 13.87 14.92
N ASN A 218 0.19 13.06 14.77
CA ASN A 218 0.16 11.61 15.02
C ASN A 218 0.86 11.21 16.33
N THR A 219 1.32 12.18 17.13
CA THR A 219 2.08 11.90 18.35
C THR A 219 1.25 11.07 19.33
N TYR A 220 -0.01 11.45 19.55
CA TYR A 220 -0.89 10.79 20.52
C TYR A 220 -1.23 9.34 20.12
N GLU A 221 -1.46 9.12 18.83
CA GLU A 221 -1.79 7.84 18.22
C GLU A 221 -0.57 6.93 18.26
N PHE A 222 0.52 7.34 17.60
CA PHE A 222 1.67 6.45 17.38
C PHE A 222 2.45 6.18 18.67
N ASP A 223 2.54 7.15 19.59
CA ASP A 223 3.21 6.91 20.88
C ASP A 223 2.46 5.89 21.72
N GLY A 224 1.14 6.00 21.83
CA GLY A 224 0.41 5.05 22.64
C GLY A 224 0.18 3.72 21.96
N MET A 225 0.22 3.65 20.62
CA MET A 225 0.32 2.36 19.93
C MET A 225 1.66 1.68 20.22
N GLY A 226 2.77 2.41 20.10
CA GLY A 226 4.12 1.89 20.40
C GLY A 226 4.28 1.49 21.87
N ALA A 227 3.74 2.27 22.81
CA ALA A 227 3.77 1.96 24.24
C ALA A 227 3.03 0.65 24.61
N ASN A 228 2.14 0.19 23.74
CA ASN A 228 1.36 -1.03 23.92
C ASN A 228 1.73 -2.15 22.93
N ASN A 229 2.86 -2.04 22.23
CA ASN A 229 3.30 -3.03 21.23
C ASN A 229 2.20 -3.41 20.22
N ILE A 230 1.38 -2.44 19.83
CA ILE A 230 0.50 -2.60 18.67
C ILE A 230 1.42 -2.56 17.44
N GLN A 231 1.31 -3.55 16.56
CA GLN A 231 2.32 -3.76 15.50
C GLN A 231 1.79 -3.48 14.10
N LEU A 232 0.49 -3.69 13.85
CA LEU A 232 -0.09 -3.61 12.50
C LEU A 232 -1.30 -2.70 12.47
N SER A 233 -1.26 -1.71 11.56
CA SER A 233 -2.43 -0.91 11.23
C SER A 233 -2.68 -0.84 9.74
N ARG A 234 -3.92 -1.15 9.37
CA ARG A 234 -4.47 -0.89 8.05
C ARG A 234 -4.96 0.55 7.94
N PHE A 235 -4.72 1.22 6.81
CA PHE A 235 -5.28 2.55 6.54
C PHE A 235 -5.39 2.82 5.04
N TRP A 236 -6.24 3.77 4.64
CA TRP A 236 -6.42 4.09 3.23
C TRP A 236 -5.42 5.17 2.79
N LEU A 237 -4.34 4.76 2.11
CA LEU A 237 -3.38 5.69 1.52
C LEU A 237 -4.00 6.43 0.33
N SER A 238 -4.90 5.77 -0.39
CA SER A 238 -5.74 6.31 -1.45
C SER A 238 -6.54 7.55 -1.03
N GLN A 239 -6.99 7.61 0.24
CA GLN A 239 -7.67 8.79 0.82
C GLN A 239 -6.78 10.02 0.98
N LYS A 240 -5.45 9.85 0.90
CA LYS A 240 -4.47 10.94 1.06
C LYS A 240 -4.17 11.64 -0.27
N TYR A 241 -5.00 11.42 -1.30
CA TYR A 241 -5.03 12.13 -2.59
C TYR A 241 -3.64 12.31 -3.23
N MET A 242 -2.83 11.25 -3.19
CA MET A 242 -1.49 11.25 -3.80
C MET A 242 -1.55 11.11 -5.32
N PHE A 243 -2.39 10.20 -5.81
CA PHE A 243 -2.49 9.80 -7.20
C PHE A 243 -3.95 9.55 -7.56
N GLY A 244 -4.35 9.84 -8.80
CA GLY A 244 -5.76 9.84 -9.18
C GLY A 244 -6.51 11.09 -8.70
N ALA A 245 -7.83 11.10 -8.89
CA ALA A 245 -8.70 12.21 -8.58
C ALA A 245 -9.63 11.97 -7.38
N ALA A 246 -9.72 10.74 -6.88
CA ALA A 246 -10.42 10.46 -5.64
C ALA A 246 -9.83 11.28 -4.50
N TRP A 247 -10.71 11.77 -3.62
CA TRP A 247 -10.34 12.58 -2.45
C TRP A 247 -9.61 13.88 -2.78
N SER A 248 -9.67 14.34 -4.05
CA SER A 248 -9.01 15.56 -4.52
C SER A 248 -9.25 16.75 -3.57
N PRO A 249 -8.23 17.59 -3.34
CA PRO A 249 -8.36 18.77 -2.47
C PRO A 249 -9.23 19.86 -3.09
N TRP A 250 -9.51 19.79 -4.39
CA TRP A 250 -10.44 20.67 -5.09
C TRP A 250 -11.87 20.16 -4.94
N ARG A 251 -12.68 20.88 -4.17
CA ARG A 251 -14.04 20.46 -3.79
C ARG A 251 -15.10 21.42 -4.27
N SER A 252 -16.25 20.86 -4.62
CA SER A 252 -17.48 21.61 -4.85
C SER A 252 -18.20 21.86 -3.53
N VAL A 253 -19.01 22.93 -3.45
CA VAL A 253 -19.96 23.17 -2.34
C VAL A 253 -21.34 22.56 -2.57
N ASN A 254 -21.64 22.12 -3.80
CA ASN A 254 -22.89 21.40 -4.10
C ASN A 254 -22.92 20.07 -3.31
N SER A 255 -23.99 19.85 -2.55
CA SER A 255 -24.20 18.68 -1.70
C SER A 255 -24.29 17.38 -2.51
N LEU A 256 -24.75 17.45 -3.77
CA LEU A 256 -24.82 16.30 -4.67
C LEU A 256 -23.44 15.77 -5.10
N HIS A 257 -22.36 16.54 -4.84
CA HIS A 257 -20.98 16.12 -5.11
C HIS A 257 -20.28 15.54 -3.88
N GLN A 258 -20.94 15.50 -2.71
CA GLN A 258 -20.35 15.05 -1.45
C GLN A 258 -20.55 13.54 -1.20
N SER A 259 -20.36 12.70 -2.22
CA SER A 259 -20.30 11.24 -2.08
C SER A 259 -19.11 10.80 -1.21
N GLN A 260 -19.02 9.49 -0.89
CA GLN A 260 -17.90 8.90 -0.16
C GLN A 260 -16.57 9.37 -0.75
N GLU A 261 -16.30 9.11 -2.03
CA GLU A 261 -15.28 9.81 -2.79
C GLU A 261 -15.92 11.07 -3.42
N PRO A 262 -15.61 12.29 -2.97
CA PRO A 262 -16.26 13.49 -3.47
C PRO A 262 -15.98 13.71 -4.96
N ASN A 263 -16.97 14.15 -5.72
CA ASN A 263 -16.81 14.39 -7.15
C ASN A 263 -15.96 15.67 -7.38
N PRO A 264 -14.75 15.56 -7.97
CA PRO A 264 -13.84 16.68 -8.18
C PRO A 264 -14.22 17.56 -9.37
N ARG A 265 -15.33 17.23 -10.06
CA ARG A 265 -15.83 17.91 -11.27
C ARG A 265 -14.84 17.91 -12.42
N ILE A 266 -14.12 16.81 -12.58
CA ILE A 266 -13.27 16.57 -13.74
C ILE A 266 -14.14 16.02 -14.88
N SER A 267 -13.96 16.54 -16.09
CA SER A 267 -14.67 16.16 -17.31
C SER A 267 -13.74 16.25 -18.52
N TYR A 268 -14.23 15.94 -19.72
CA TYR A 268 -13.45 15.87 -20.97
C TYR A 268 -14.31 16.26 -22.20
N PRO A 269 -13.70 16.54 -23.38
CA PRO A 269 -14.40 17.15 -24.54
C PRO A 269 -15.60 16.37 -25.11
N GLY A 270 -15.78 15.11 -24.72
CA GLY A 270 -16.84 14.21 -25.18
C GLY A 270 -17.76 13.69 -24.08
N ASP A 271 -17.77 14.32 -22.90
CA ASP A 271 -18.52 13.82 -21.75
C ASP A 271 -20.03 13.68 -22.06
N PRO A 272 -20.60 12.45 -21.99
CA PRO A 272 -22.00 12.22 -22.30
C PRO A 272 -22.94 12.94 -21.34
N ASN A 273 -22.55 13.17 -20.07
CA ASN A 273 -23.38 13.92 -19.13
C ASN A 273 -23.53 15.38 -19.55
N PHE A 274 -22.46 15.99 -20.09
CA PHE A 274 -22.53 17.32 -20.66
C PHE A 274 -23.40 17.32 -21.93
N LYS A 275 -23.13 16.41 -22.87
CA LYS A 275 -23.86 16.34 -24.15
C LYS A 275 -25.36 16.13 -23.97
N ASN A 276 -25.76 15.32 -22.99
CA ASN A 276 -27.17 15.07 -22.70
C ASN A 276 -27.85 16.29 -22.06
N ALA A 277 -27.15 17.01 -21.17
CA ALA A 277 -27.70 18.21 -20.53
C ALA A 277 -27.70 19.43 -21.46
N TYR A 278 -26.75 19.51 -22.40
CA TYR A 278 -26.54 20.66 -23.29
C TYR A 278 -26.35 20.21 -24.75
N PRO A 279 -27.38 19.66 -25.41
CA PRO A 279 -27.24 19.03 -26.73
C PRO A 279 -26.86 20.00 -27.86
N ALA A 280 -27.06 21.30 -27.67
CA ALA A 280 -26.67 22.34 -28.61
C ALA A 280 -25.22 22.83 -28.45
N LEU A 281 -24.51 22.36 -27.42
CA LEU A 281 -23.17 22.80 -27.08
C LEU A 281 -22.18 21.64 -27.18
N THR A 282 -20.95 21.96 -27.61
CA THR A 282 -19.84 21.01 -27.65
C THR A 282 -18.73 21.50 -26.72
N MET A 283 -18.31 20.65 -25.80
CA MET A 283 -17.21 21.00 -24.90
C MET A 283 -15.91 21.23 -25.69
N PRO A 284 -15.06 22.18 -25.27
CA PRO A 284 -13.84 22.49 -26.00
C PRO A 284 -12.76 21.41 -25.82
N PRO A 285 -11.79 21.31 -26.76
CA PRO A 285 -10.60 20.49 -26.56
C PRO A 285 -9.82 20.84 -25.29
N ALA A 286 -9.26 19.81 -24.64
CA ALA A 286 -8.33 19.96 -23.51
C ALA A 286 -7.05 20.71 -23.91
N ALA A 287 -6.31 21.21 -22.92
CA ALA A 287 -5.00 21.81 -23.16
C ALA A 287 -3.99 20.75 -23.61
N ALA A 288 -2.95 21.15 -24.36
CA ALA A 288 -1.90 20.26 -24.83
C ALA A 288 -1.25 19.51 -23.66
N GLY A 289 -1.09 18.19 -23.82
CA GLY A 289 -0.60 17.28 -22.77
C GLY A 289 -1.66 16.85 -21.75
N SER A 290 -2.88 17.36 -21.84
CA SER A 290 -4.03 16.96 -21.02
C SER A 290 -5.15 16.37 -21.86
N GLU A 291 -6.02 15.59 -21.23
CA GLU A 291 -7.23 15.01 -21.82
C GLU A 291 -8.49 15.39 -21.04
N VAL A 292 -8.30 16.06 -19.89
CA VAL A 292 -9.34 16.38 -18.92
C VAL A 292 -9.17 17.79 -18.40
N TYR A 293 -10.23 18.34 -17.82
CA TYR A 293 -10.22 19.63 -17.12
C TYR A 293 -11.30 19.63 -16.03
N TRP A 294 -11.18 20.55 -15.07
CA TRP A 294 -12.28 20.85 -14.16
C TRP A 294 -13.38 21.60 -14.90
N TRP A 295 -14.64 21.26 -14.64
CA TRP A 295 -15.81 21.88 -15.25
C TRP A 295 -16.67 22.60 -14.21
N LEU A 296 -16.71 23.92 -14.32
CA LEU A 296 -17.60 24.80 -13.57
C LEU A 296 -18.81 25.23 -14.43
N ASN A 297 -19.93 25.45 -13.77
CA ASN A 297 -21.19 25.86 -14.37
C ASN A 297 -21.84 26.96 -13.53
N ALA A 298 -22.11 28.10 -14.16
CA ALA A 298 -22.71 29.26 -13.51
C ALA A 298 -24.25 29.20 -13.43
N ASP A 299 -24.91 28.32 -14.20
CA ASP A 299 -26.38 28.20 -14.22
C ASP A 299 -26.91 27.48 -12.97
N THR A 300 -27.73 28.18 -12.18
CA THR A 300 -28.35 27.68 -10.93
C THR A 300 -29.20 26.43 -11.11
N THR A 301 -29.74 26.19 -12.31
CA THR A 301 -30.52 24.98 -12.61
C THR A 301 -29.67 23.82 -13.09
N GLY A 302 -28.39 24.07 -13.44
CA GLY A 302 -27.50 23.11 -14.05
C GLY A 302 -28.03 22.57 -15.39
N GLY A 303 -28.69 23.41 -16.19
CA GLY A 303 -29.30 22.97 -17.45
C GLY A 303 -30.48 22.02 -17.24
N GLY A 304 -31.26 22.24 -16.17
CA GLY A 304 -32.34 21.34 -15.75
C GLY A 304 -31.89 20.12 -14.94
N ASN A 305 -30.59 19.96 -14.69
CA ASN A 305 -30.04 18.96 -13.78
C ASN A 305 -29.16 19.63 -12.72
N THR A 306 -29.68 19.72 -11.49
CA THR A 306 -29.02 20.39 -10.36
C THR A 306 -27.68 19.76 -9.96
N PHE A 307 -27.39 18.51 -10.36
CA PHE A 307 -26.06 17.91 -10.23
C PHE A 307 -25.01 18.68 -11.05
N ASN A 308 -25.37 19.21 -12.22
CA ASN A 308 -24.40 19.93 -13.06
C ASN A 308 -24.09 21.35 -12.57
N TYR A 309 -24.81 21.86 -11.57
CA TYR A 309 -24.53 23.17 -11.01
C TYR A 309 -23.28 23.13 -10.14
N THR A 310 -22.23 23.85 -10.55
CA THR A 310 -20.93 23.94 -9.83
C THR A 310 -20.34 25.33 -10.05
N PRO A 311 -20.74 26.34 -9.28
CA PRO A 311 -20.27 27.72 -9.50
C PRO A 311 -18.82 27.93 -9.03
N CYS A 312 -18.26 27.00 -8.24
CA CYS A 312 -16.89 27.07 -7.75
C CYS A 312 -16.30 25.66 -7.47
N LEU A 313 -14.97 25.61 -7.42
CA LEU A 313 -14.21 24.61 -6.67
C LEU A 313 -13.28 25.33 -5.68
N PHE A 314 -12.99 24.73 -4.53
CA PHE A 314 -12.09 25.34 -3.54
C PHE A 314 -11.04 24.37 -3.01
N THR A 315 -9.88 24.88 -2.58
CA THR A 315 -8.86 24.12 -1.83
C THR A 315 -9.17 24.15 -0.35
N GLY A 316 -9.49 23.01 0.25
CA GLY A 316 -9.81 22.97 1.68
C GLY A 316 -10.42 21.66 2.13
N GLY A 317 -10.39 21.43 3.44
CA GLY A 317 -11.09 20.31 4.06
C GLY A 317 -12.46 20.73 4.58
N THR A 318 -13.42 19.80 4.61
CA THR A 318 -14.67 19.94 5.37
C THR A 318 -14.51 19.24 6.72
N SER A 319 -15.44 19.46 7.65
CA SER A 319 -15.51 18.69 8.91
C SER A 319 -15.60 17.20 8.58
N GLY A 320 -14.52 16.45 8.81
CA GLY A 320 -14.39 15.01 8.50
C GLY A 320 -13.24 14.67 7.53
N PHE A 321 -12.77 15.61 6.72
CA PHE A 321 -11.65 15.40 5.78
C PHE A 321 -10.73 16.62 5.72
N PRO A 322 -9.90 16.86 6.73
CA PRO A 322 -8.97 17.99 6.74
C PRO A 322 -7.97 17.88 5.59
N SER A 323 -7.79 18.96 4.85
CA SER A 323 -6.68 19.09 3.89
C SER A 323 -5.55 19.88 4.52
N ALA A 324 -4.32 19.58 4.13
CA ALA A 324 -3.18 20.35 4.60
C ALA A 324 -3.34 21.82 4.18
N PRO A 325 -3.06 22.78 5.06
CA PRO A 325 -3.02 24.19 4.66
C PRO A 325 -1.85 24.43 3.71
N ILE A 326 -2.02 25.31 2.72
CA ILE A 326 -0.95 25.62 1.76
C ILE A 326 0.09 26.50 2.48
N PRO A 327 1.39 26.17 2.48
CA PRO A 327 2.39 26.93 3.21
C PRO A 327 2.62 28.30 2.56
N ALA A 328 2.84 29.32 3.40
CA ALA A 328 3.16 30.68 2.99
C ALA A 328 4.32 31.25 3.81
N LYS A 329 5.15 32.08 3.18
CA LYS A 329 6.02 33.05 3.87
C LYS A 329 5.21 34.32 4.18
N LYS A 330 5.42 34.89 5.36
CA LYS A 330 4.77 36.16 5.78
C LYS A 330 5.21 37.34 4.92
N ASN A 331 4.33 38.32 4.78
CA ASN A 331 4.50 39.61 4.11
C ASN A 331 5.12 39.49 2.71
N THR A 332 4.72 38.43 2.00
CA THR A 332 5.30 38.05 0.72
C THR A 332 4.25 38.16 -0.38
N ASN A 333 4.65 38.66 -1.55
CA ASN A 333 3.81 38.70 -2.74
C ASN A 333 3.88 37.38 -3.50
N TYR A 334 2.74 36.94 -3.99
CA TYR A 334 2.58 35.73 -4.79
C TYR A 334 1.89 36.08 -6.10
N ARG A 335 2.35 35.48 -7.19
CA ARG A 335 1.61 35.46 -8.45
C ARG A 335 0.70 34.25 -8.44
N VAL A 336 -0.58 34.46 -8.76
CA VAL A 336 -1.54 33.36 -8.95
C VAL A 336 -2.04 33.38 -10.38
N ARG A 337 -2.01 32.23 -11.05
CA ARG A 337 -2.45 32.09 -12.45
C ARG A 337 -3.45 30.95 -12.59
N VAL A 338 -4.40 31.12 -13.49
CA VAL A 338 -5.36 30.06 -13.86
C VAL A 338 -5.43 29.99 -15.38
N ARG A 339 -5.20 28.79 -15.92
CA ARG A 339 -5.45 28.49 -17.33
C ARG A 339 -6.88 27.98 -17.47
N TYR A 340 -7.73 28.77 -18.12
CA TYR A 340 -9.14 28.47 -18.29
C TYR A 340 -9.63 28.70 -19.72
N ARG A 341 -10.79 28.14 -20.03
CA ARG A 341 -11.53 28.35 -21.26
C ARG A 341 -13.02 28.45 -20.95
N THR A 342 -13.77 29.16 -21.79
CA THR A 342 -15.21 29.37 -21.58
C THR A 342 -16.03 28.86 -22.76
N LEU A 343 -17.28 28.53 -22.50
CA LEU A 343 -18.29 28.19 -23.51
C LEU A 343 -19.64 28.78 -23.10
N ASP A 344 -20.27 29.50 -24.02
CA ASP A 344 -21.59 30.13 -23.82
C ASP A 344 -21.69 30.94 -22.51
N ILE A 345 -20.60 31.64 -22.15
CA ILE A 345 -20.51 32.43 -20.92
C ILE A 345 -21.16 33.81 -21.11
N SER A 346 -22.04 34.18 -20.18
CA SER A 346 -22.73 35.47 -20.17
C SER A 346 -22.23 36.35 -19.03
N GLY A 347 -21.57 37.45 -19.39
CA GLY A 347 -21.04 38.44 -18.45
C GLY A 347 -19.64 38.11 -17.90
N PRO A 348 -18.97 39.08 -17.27
CA PRO A 348 -17.71 38.85 -16.59
C PRO A 348 -17.93 38.01 -15.32
N PHE A 349 -16.87 37.32 -14.90
CA PHE A 349 -16.89 36.49 -13.70
C PHE A 349 -15.56 36.55 -12.95
N GLU A 350 -15.60 36.17 -11.69
CA GLU A 350 -14.41 36.05 -10.84
C GLU A 350 -13.81 34.66 -11.03
N VAL A 351 -12.64 34.60 -11.66
CA VAL A 351 -11.96 33.33 -11.96
C VAL A 351 -11.34 32.77 -10.68
N LEU A 352 -10.75 33.64 -9.86
CA LEU A 352 -10.01 33.28 -8.66
C LEU A 352 -10.26 34.28 -7.54
N HIS A 353 -10.64 33.78 -6.38
CA HIS A 353 -10.76 34.57 -5.17
C HIS A 353 -10.20 33.84 -3.94
N TRP A 354 -9.93 34.62 -2.91
CA TRP A 354 -9.54 34.12 -1.59
C TRP A 354 -10.50 34.68 -0.54
N SER A 355 -10.90 33.82 0.39
CA SER A 355 -11.73 34.19 1.52
C SER A 355 -11.27 33.43 2.75
N SER A 356 -11.31 34.09 3.91
CA SER A 356 -11.12 33.42 5.21
C SER A 356 -12.37 32.69 5.68
N ASN A 357 -13.51 32.89 5.00
CA ASN A 357 -14.77 32.26 5.37
C ASN A 357 -14.81 30.79 4.94
N ALA A 358 -15.53 30.00 5.73
CA ALA A 358 -15.82 28.62 5.39
C ALA A 358 -16.58 28.55 4.04
N PRO A 359 -16.24 27.61 3.15
CA PRO A 359 -16.93 27.44 1.87
C PRO A 359 -18.43 27.16 2.04
N SER A 360 -19.25 27.89 1.30
CA SER A 360 -20.70 27.70 1.23
C SER A 360 -21.25 27.95 -0.18
N GLN A 361 -22.51 27.57 -0.42
CA GLN A 361 -23.16 27.86 -1.69
C GLN A 361 -23.20 29.38 -1.98
N SER A 362 -23.41 30.21 -0.96
CA SER A 362 -23.43 31.67 -1.10
C SER A 362 -22.04 32.26 -1.35
N SER A 363 -21.00 31.75 -0.67
CA SER A 363 -19.63 32.19 -0.90
C SER A 363 -19.09 31.79 -2.27
N CYS A 364 -19.74 30.87 -2.97
CA CYS A 364 -19.36 30.46 -4.32
C CYS A 364 -20.10 31.17 -5.45
N THR A 365 -21.23 31.81 -5.17
CA THR A 365 -22.01 32.60 -6.15
C THR A 365 -21.76 34.10 -6.00
N SER A 366 -21.51 34.55 -4.77
CA SER A 366 -21.08 35.91 -4.45
C SER A 366 -19.97 35.83 -3.41
N PRO A 367 -18.74 35.57 -3.85
CA PRO A 367 -17.63 35.41 -2.94
C PRO A 367 -17.29 36.74 -2.27
N GLY A 368 -17.69 36.90 -1.01
CA GLY A 368 -17.04 37.90 -0.17
C GLY A 368 -15.54 37.61 -0.06
N GLY A 369 -14.72 38.63 0.17
CA GLY A 369 -13.27 38.47 0.33
C GLY A 369 -12.47 39.20 -0.75
N THR A 370 -11.29 38.68 -1.08
CA THR A 370 -10.35 39.31 -2.02
C THR A 370 -10.47 38.65 -3.39
N VAL A 371 -10.92 39.42 -4.38
CA VAL A 371 -10.83 39.03 -5.80
C VAL A 371 -9.37 39.12 -6.22
N ILE A 372 -8.77 37.99 -6.58
CA ILE A 372 -7.37 37.94 -7.02
C ILE A 372 -7.30 38.13 -8.54
N ALA A 373 -8.26 37.54 -9.26
CA ALA A 373 -8.30 37.58 -10.71
C ALA A 373 -9.73 37.42 -11.25
N SER A 374 -10.08 38.22 -12.26
CA SER A 374 -11.38 38.20 -12.94
C SER A 374 -11.20 38.07 -14.46
N SER A 375 -12.22 37.56 -15.15
CA SER A 375 -12.25 37.51 -16.62
C SER A 375 -12.48 38.89 -17.26
N ALA A 376 -12.98 39.88 -16.51
CA ALA A 376 -12.96 41.27 -16.94
C ALA A 376 -11.55 41.86 -16.83
N ALA A 377 -11.18 42.73 -17.76
CA ALA A 377 -10.00 43.57 -17.59
C ALA A 377 -10.18 44.51 -16.39
N GLY A 378 -9.14 44.70 -15.59
CA GLY A 378 -9.18 45.50 -14.37
C GLY A 378 -7.79 45.81 -13.83
N VAL A 379 -7.73 46.58 -12.74
CA VAL A 379 -6.47 46.91 -12.05
C VAL A 379 -6.07 45.74 -11.16
N GLY A 380 -4.82 45.25 -11.29
CA GLY A 380 -4.25 44.21 -10.42
C GLY A 380 -4.25 42.78 -10.97
N TRP A 381 -4.88 42.55 -12.13
CA TRP A 381 -4.79 41.28 -12.87
C TRP A 381 -4.76 41.51 -14.39
N SER A 382 -4.34 40.48 -15.12
CA SER A 382 -4.28 40.48 -16.59
C SER A 382 -4.90 39.20 -17.15
N ASN A 383 -5.60 39.33 -18.28
CA ASN A 383 -6.06 38.21 -19.09
C ASN A 383 -5.29 38.19 -20.41
N SER A 384 -4.70 37.06 -20.75
CA SER A 384 -3.97 36.88 -22.01
C SER A 384 -4.27 35.51 -22.62
N PRO A 385 -4.41 35.41 -23.95
CA PRO A 385 -4.44 34.10 -24.61
C PRO A 385 -3.23 33.25 -24.24
N ASP A 386 -3.43 31.95 -24.04
CA ASP A 386 -2.33 31.00 -23.86
C ASP A 386 -1.70 30.70 -25.22
N ALA A 387 -0.51 31.24 -25.48
CA ALA A 387 0.20 31.07 -26.74
C ALA A 387 0.52 29.60 -27.07
N ALA A 388 0.62 28.73 -26.06
CA ALA A 388 0.87 27.30 -26.26
C ALA A 388 -0.43 26.49 -26.46
N ASN A 389 -1.60 27.07 -26.17
CA ASN A 389 -2.88 26.36 -26.16
C ASN A 389 -3.97 27.22 -26.79
N THR A 390 -4.14 27.12 -28.11
CA THR A 390 -5.14 27.90 -28.86
C THR A 390 -6.53 27.81 -28.25
N GLY A 391 -7.14 28.96 -27.96
CA GLY A 391 -8.47 29.07 -27.37
C GLY A 391 -8.51 29.02 -25.84
N TRP A 392 -7.38 28.75 -25.17
CA TRP A 392 -7.24 28.89 -23.73
C TRP A 392 -6.78 30.30 -23.36
N THR A 393 -7.16 30.75 -22.17
CA THR A 393 -6.78 32.04 -21.58
C THR A 393 -6.03 31.77 -20.27
N ILE A 394 -4.97 32.54 -20.02
CA ILE A 394 -4.32 32.62 -18.72
C ILE A 394 -4.76 33.93 -18.08
N VAL A 395 -5.44 33.84 -16.95
CA VAL A 395 -5.60 34.98 -16.04
C VAL A 395 -4.46 34.95 -15.02
N SER A 396 -3.91 36.11 -14.70
CA SER A 396 -2.84 36.28 -13.70
C SER A 396 -3.18 37.42 -12.77
N GLY A 397 -3.09 37.18 -11.45
CA GLY A 397 -3.24 38.20 -10.40
C GLY A 397 -2.11 38.12 -9.37
N THR A 398 -2.08 39.09 -8.46
CA THR A 398 -1.12 39.12 -7.34
C THR A 398 -1.85 39.01 -6.01
N PHE A 399 -1.28 38.26 -5.06
CA PHE A 399 -1.82 38.10 -3.71
C PHE A 399 -0.71 38.25 -2.67
N ASN A 400 -0.95 39.02 -1.61
CA ASN A 400 -0.01 39.16 -0.50
C ASN A 400 -0.44 38.29 0.69
N SER A 401 0.50 37.59 1.31
CA SER A 401 0.21 36.74 2.47
C SER A 401 -0.08 37.51 3.76
N GLY A 402 0.31 38.78 3.87
CA GLY A 402 0.33 39.48 5.16
C GLY A 402 1.06 38.65 6.22
N ASP A 403 0.66 38.72 7.48
CA ASP A 403 1.35 37.98 8.55
C ASP A 403 1.05 36.47 8.63
N ARG A 404 0.49 35.86 7.57
CA ARG A 404 0.05 34.46 7.55
C ARG A 404 1.19 33.50 7.16
N ASP A 405 1.34 32.42 7.93
CA ASP A 405 2.22 31.29 7.61
C ASP A 405 1.58 30.27 6.64
N TYR A 406 0.28 30.40 6.40
CA TYR A 406 -0.49 29.50 5.55
C TYR A 406 -1.60 30.23 4.79
N PHE A 407 -2.00 29.66 3.66
CA PHE A 407 -3.21 30.00 2.94
C PHE A 407 -4.26 28.90 3.12
N ASN A 408 -5.54 29.28 3.28
CA ASN A 408 -6.72 28.52 2.87
C ASN A 408 -8.01 29.29 3.22
N PRO A 409 -9.13 29.02 2.50
CA PRO A 409 -9.25 28.37 1.19
C PRO A 409 -9.03 29.30 -0.03
N PHE A 410 -8.51 28.77 -1.15
CA PHE A 410 -8.58 29.41 -2.47
C PHE A 410 -9.75 28.84 -3.27
N TYR A 411 -10.37 29.66 -4.12
CA TYR A 411 -11.51 29.25 -4.91
C TYR A 411 -11.30 29.56 -6.38
N LEU A 412 -11.55 28.55 -7.21
CA LEU A 412 -11.76 28.69 -8.65
C LEU A 412 -13.26 28.88 -8.87
N SER A 413 -13.67 29.90 -9.60
CA SER A 413 -15.10 30.21 -9.68
C SER A 413 -15.54 30.72 -11.06
N ALA A 414 -16.84 30.59 -11.29
CA ALA A 414 -17.60 31.26 -12.34
C ALA A 414 -18.56 32.30 -11.75
N ALA A 415 -18.34 32.74 -10.50
CA ALA A 415 -19.18 33.70 -9.79
C ALA A 415 -19.36 35.00 -10.58
N LYS A 416 -20.56 35.59 -10.48
CA LYS A 416 -21.03 36.77 -11.24
C LYS A 416 -21.38 36.52 -12.72
N ALA A 417 -21.00 35.41 -13.34
CA ALA A 417 -21.62 35.01 -14.60
C ALA A 417 -23.08 34.65 -14.36
N SER A 418 -23.98 35.06 -15.26
CA SER A 418 -25.40 34.70 -15.18
C SER A 418 -25.72 33.36 -15.83
N LYS A 419 -24.84 32.89 -16.73
CA LYS A 419 -24.95 31.63 -17.47
C LYS A 419 -23.57 31.22 -18.00
N GLY A 420 -23.39 29.92 -18.21
CA GLY A 420 -22.34 29.36 -19.06
C GLY A 420 -21.34 28.49 -18.32
N HIS A 421 -20.31 28.07 -19.05
CA HIS A 421 -19.36 27.07 -18.59
C HIS A 421 -17.93 27.60 -18.57
N VAL A 422 -17.20 27.22 -17.53
CA VAL A 422 -15.76 27.50 -17.38
C VAL A 422 -15.03 26.18 -17.21
N PHE A 423 -14.01 25.95 -18.04
CA PHE A 423 -13.14 24.79 -18.01
C PHE A 423 -11.77 25.21 -17.52
N ILE A 424 -11.22 24.52 -16.53
CA ILE A 424 -9.94 24.90 -15.91
C ILE A 424 -8.99 23.72 -15.99
N ASP A 425 -7.80 23.94 -16.54
CA ASP A 425 -6.80 22.90 -16.69
C ASP A 425 -5.72 22.97 -15.59
N TYR A 426 -5.15 24.16 -15.34
CA TYR A 426 -3.99 24.29 -14.44
C TYR A 426 -4.04 25.57 -13.60
N VAL A 427 -3.59 25.49 -12.35
CA VAL A 427 -3.47 26.60 -11.41
C VAL A 427 -2.04 26.71 -10.89
N TRP A 428 -1.50 27.92 -10.90
CA TRP A 428 -0.19 28.24 -10.32
C TRP A 428 -0.36 29.18 -9.14
N LEU A 429 0.33 28.90 -8.03
CA LEU A 429 0.55 29.81 -6.91
C LEU A 429 2.05 29.86 -6.63
N GLU A 430 2.69 30.96 -7.01
CA GLU A 430 4.15 31.07 -7.07
C GLU A 430 4.61 32.31 -6.29
N GLU A 431 5.60 32.17 -5.40
CA GLU A 431 6.23 33.32 -4.74
C GLU A 431 6.83 34.26 -5.78
N VAL A 432 6.65 35.57 -5.62
CA VAL A 432 7.37 36.58 -6.40
C VAL A 432 8.71 36.82 -5.71
N LEU A 433 9.78 36.32 -6.33
CA LEU A 433 11.15 36.45 -5.83
C LEU A 433 11.76 37.80 -6.21
N ALA A 434 12.88 38.13 -5.57
CA ALA A 434 13.68 39.29 -5.95
C ALA A 434 14.04 39.25 -7.45
N GLY A 435 13.98 40.42 -8.11
CA GLY A 435 14.24 40.52 -9.55
C GLY A 435 13.09 40.04 -10.46
N GLY A 436 11.89 39.78 -9.90
CA GLY A 436 10.70 39.42 -10.68
C GLY A 436 10.65 37.96 -11.15
N GLN A 437 11.54 37.11 -10.62
CA GLN A 437 11.48 35.67 -10.80
C GLN A 437 10.34 35.06 -9.96
N PHE A 438 10.01 33.79 -10.23
CA PHE A 438 8.94 33.09 -9.54
C PHE A 438 9.47 31.84 -8.86
N GLY A 439 9.07 31.62 -7.61
CA GLY A 439 9.33 30.40 -6.85
C GLY A 439 8.43 29.24 -7.29
N PRO A 440 8.60 28.05 -6.70
CA PRO A 440 7.83 26.85 -7.03
C PRO A 440 6.33 27.03 -6.86
N ASN A 441 5.55 26.22 -7.59
CA ASN A 441 4.11 26.14 -7.38
C ASN A 441 3.81 25.50 -6.01
N LEU A 442 3.04 26.22 -5.17
CA LEU A 442 2.72 25.81 -3.81
C LEU A 442 1.46 24.93 -3.71
N LEU A 443 0.67 24.83 -4.78
CA LEU A 443 -0.54 24.00 -4.81
C LEU A 443 -0.20 22.52 -4.93
N TYR A 444 -0.90 21.68 -4.16
CA TYR A 444 -0.63 20.23 -4.06
C TYR A 444 -1.12 19.41 -5.26
N LYS A 445 -2.26 19.81 -5.84
CA LYS A 445 -2.86 19.20 -7.04
C LYS A 445 -3.17 20.28 -8.08
N PRO A 446 -2.15 20.95 -8.66
CA PRO A 446 -2.37 22.14 -9.48
C PRO A 446 -2.96 21.84 -10.87
N TRP A 447 -2.89 20.60 -11.34
CA TRP A 447 -3.29 20.20 -12.68
C TRP A 447 -4.46 19.21 -12.66
N ALA A 448 -5.46 19.42 -13.53
CA ALA A 448 -6.64 18.58 -13.63
C ALA A 448 -6.34 17.13 -14.08
N ALA A 449 -5.26 16.90 -14.85
CA ALA A 449 -4.85 15.55 -15.24
C ALA A 449 -4.08 14.83 -14.11
N GLN A 450 -4.78 14.58 -13.01
CA GLN A 450 -4.23 14.04 -11.77
C GLN A 450 -3.70 12.59 -11.87
N HIS A 451 -3.91 11.93 -13.01
CA HIS A 451 -3.38 10.59 -13.32
C HIS A 451 -1.95 10.61 -13.88
N TYR A 452 -1.35 11.79 -14.15
CA TYR A 452 -0.01 11.91 -14.72
C TYR A 452 1.07 12.37 -13.73
N TYR A 453 0.72 12.59 -12.45
CA TYR A 453 1.69 13.05 -11.45
C TYR A 453 1.29 12.62 -10.03
N VAL A 454 2.27 12.66 -9.13
CA VAL A 454 2.08 12.42 -7.69
C VAL A 454 2.10 13.74 -6.92
N ASN A 455 1.17 13.91 -5.98
CA ASN A 455 1.22 15.00 -5.01
C ASN A 455 2.42 14.81 -4.06
N GLN A 456 3.51 15.53 -4.36
CA GLN A 456 4.78 15.42 -3.66
C GLN A 456 4.72 15.80 -2.19
N ARG A 457 3.88 16.77 -1.81
CA ARG A 457 3.75 17.21 -0.42
C ARG A 457 3.18 16.08 0.45
N ASN A 458 2.14 15.39 -0.02
CA ASN A 458 1.58 14.27 0.74
C ASN A 458 2.46 13.03 0.70
N ALA A 459 3.16 12.79 -0.40
CA ALA A 459 4.17 11.75 -0.43
C ALA A 459 5.31 12.05 0.57
N TYR A 460 5.71 13.31 0.74
CA TYR A 460 6.65 13.71 1.80
C TYR A 460 6.07 13.56 3.19
N ALA A 461 4.79 13.88 3.40
CA ALA A 461 4.11 13.62 4.66
C ALA A 461 4.10 12.12 5.01
N PHE A 462 3.92 11.23 4.04
CA PHE A 462 4.02 9.79 4.29
C PHE A 462 5.45 9.32 4.56
N ASP A 463 6.49 9.92 3.94
CA ASP A 463 7.88 9.66 4.36
C ASP A 463 8.07 9.92 5.86
N LYS A 464 7.52 11.04 6.36
CA LYS A 464 7.61 11.45 7.77
C LYS A 464 6.80 10.54 8.69
N ALA A 465 5.54 10.27 8.35
CA ALA A 465 4.67 9.40 9.14
C ALA A 465 5.21 7.96 9.19
N LEU A 466 5.71 7.42 8.07
CA LEU A 466 6.31 6.07 8.01
C LEU A 466 7.60 5.98 8.83
N ALA A 467 8.48 7.00 8.77
CA ALA A 467 9.67 7.04 9.59
C ALA A 467 9.34 7.13 11.09
N TYR A 468 8.27 7.84 11.45
CA TYR A 468 7.81 7.91 12.83
C TYR A 468 7.19 6.60 13.31
N ALA A 469 6.35 5.97 12.48
CA ALA A 469 5.80 4.64 12.72
C ALA A 469 6.91 3.60 12.96
N GLU A 470 7.96 3.64 12.15
CA GLU A 470 9.13 2.77 12.29
C GLU A 470 9.85 2.95 13.63
N GLN A 471 9.95 4.17 14.15
CA GLN A 471 10.52 4.44 15.48
C GLN A 471 9.66 3.88 16.62
N LYS A 472 8.36 3.69 16.39
CA LYS A 472 7.39 3.17 17.37
C LYS A 472 7.12 1.67 17.22
N GLY A 473 7.82 0.98 16.32
CA GLY A 473 7.61 -0.44 16.06
C GLY A 473 6.31 -0.74 15.31
N LEU A 474 5.75 0.26 14.64
CA LEU A 474 4.52 0.15 13.86
C LEU A 474 4.83 -0.23 12.41
N THR A 475 3.95 -1.04 11.85
CA THR A 475 3.97 -1.48 10.46
C THR A 475 2.61 -1.21 9.83
N PHE A 476 2.61 -0.72 8.59
CA PHE A 476 1.38 -0.37 7.89
C PHE A 476 0.95 -1.37 6.83
N LYS A 477 -0.37 -1.53 6.68
CA LYS A 477 -1.04 -2.16 5.53
C LYS A 477 -1.83 -1.09 4.76
N PRO A 478 -1.20 -0.38 3.81
CA PRO A 478 -1.86 0.71 3.11
C PRO A 478 -2.76 0.21 1.98
N VAL A 479 -3.98 0.75 1.88
CA VAL A 479 -4.88 0.58 0.73
C VAL A 479 -4.50 1.59 -0.35
N ILE A 480 -4.20 1.13 -1.57
CA ILE A 480 -3.44 1.93 -2.54
C ILE A 480 -4.25 2.51 -3.72
N LEU A 481 -5.49 2.05 -3.95
CA LEU A 481 -6.38 2.56 -5.00
C LEU A 481 -7.82 2.69 -4.51
N GLU A 482 -8.57 3.63 -5.11
CA GLU A 482 -10.03 3.74 -4.96
C GLU A 482 -10.74 3.21 -6.20
N LYS A 483 -11.61 2.21 -6.03
CA LYS A 483 -12.41 1.63 -7.13
C LYS A 483 -13.34 2.66 -7.80
N ASN A 484 -13.80 3.66 -7.04
CA ASN A 484 -14.72 4.69 -7.52
C ASN A 484 -14.02 5.95 -8.06
N ASP A 485 -12.69 5.98 -8.17
CA ASP A 485 -12.00 7.14 -8.71
C ASP A 485 -12.42 7.39 -10.17
N LEU A 486 -12.93 8.60 -10.38
CA LEU A 486 -13.54 9.03 -11.63
C LEU A 486 -12.61 8.90 -12.84
N LEU A 487 -11.30 9.15 -12.68
CA LEU A 487 -10.36 9.15 -13.80
C LEU A 487 -10.20 7.76 -14.43
N TRP A 488 -10.23 6.69 -13.62
CA TRP A 488 -10.01 5.33 -14.13
C TRP A 488 -11.14 4.83 -15.03
N ARG A 489 -12.28 5.52 -14.97
CA ARG A 489 -13.49 5.21 -15.75
C ARG A 489 -13.57 5.97 -17.07
N PHE A 490 -12.63 6.88 -17.33
CA PHE A 490 -12.65 7.70 -18.54
C PHE A 490 -11.95 7.05 -19.73
N PHE A 491 -11.16 6.01 -19.53
CA PHE A 491 -10.29 5.46 -20.57
C PHE A 491 -10.74 4.07 -21.00
N GLU A 492 -11.18 3.96 -22.25
CA GLU A 492 -11.48 2.69 -22.89
C GLU A 492 -10.21 1.84 -23.10
N TYR A 493 -10.37 0.55 -23.37
CA TYR A 493 -9.23 -0.35 -23.59
C TYR A 493 -8.37 0.03 -24.80
N ASN A 494 -8.94 0.71 -25.79
CA ASN A 494 -8.23 1.25 -26.95
C ASN A 494 -7.57 2.63 -26.68
N GLY A 495 -7.60 3.11 -25.43
CA GLY A 495 -7.01 4.36 -25.00
C GLY A 495 -7.81 5.62 -25.33
N GLN A 496 -8.98 5.49 -25.94
CA GLN A 496 -9.88 6.62 -26.20
C GLN A 496 -10.69 7.00 -24.96
N LEU A 497 -11.24 8.21 -24.95
CA LEU A 497 -12.16 8.65 -23.90
C LEU A 497 -13.50 7.93 -24.05
N SER A 498 -14.04 7.45 -22.92
CA SER A 498 -15.24 6.62 -22.89
C SER A 498 -16.49 7.39 -23.30
N SER A 499 -17.39 6.77 -24.06
CA SER A 499 -18.74 7.30 -24.29
C SER A 499 -19.74 6.93 -23.19
N THR A 500 -19.35 6.02 -22.29
CA THR A 500 -20.19 5.45 -21.22
C THR A 500 -19.40 5.25 -19.91
N PRO A 501 -18.70 6.30 -19.40
CA PRO A 501 -17.80 6.18 -18.24
C PRO A 501 -18.53 5.78 -16.94
N TYR A 502 -19.87 5.85 -16.93
CA TYR A 502 -20.71 5.55 -15.76
C TYR A 502 -21.48 4.23 -15.85
N SER A 503 -21.29 3.42 -16.91
CA SER A 503 -22.01 2.16 -17.10
C SER A 503 -21.53 1.04 -16.17
N GLN A 504 -22.43 0.10 -15.83
CA GLN A 504 -22.22 -0.94 -14.80
C GLN A 504 -21.62 -2.27 -15.35
N ASN A 505 -21.27 -2.36 -16.64
CA ASN A 505 -20.85 -3.63 -17.28
C ASN A 505 -19.36 -4.02 -17.05
N GLY A 506 -18.78 -3.82 -15.86
CA GLY A 506 -17.45 -4.35 -15.53
C GLY A 506 -16.26 -3.41 -15.78
N ASP A 507 -16.43 -2.16 -15.36
CA ASP A 507 -15.48 -1.22 -14.74
C ASP A 507 -14.03 -1.14 -15.27
N LEU A 508 -13.81 -0.18 -16.19
CA LEU A 508 -12.53 0.22 -16.81
C LEU A 508 -11.38 0.44 -15.80
N PHE A 509 -11.70 0.66 -14.52
CA PHE A 509 -10.76 0.63 -13.40
C PHE A 509 -9.88 -0.63 -13.39
N TYR A 510 -10.46 -1.82 -13.52
CA TYR A 510 -9.69 -3.07 -13.43
C TYR A 510 -8.84 -3.36 -14.69
N GLY A 511 -9.00 -2.56 -15.75
CA GLY A 511 -8.41 -2.80 -17.05
C GLY A 511 -8.97 -4.06 -17.74
N ASN A 512 -8.34 -4.49 -18.83
CA ASN A 512 -8.83 -5.58 -19.68
C ASN A 512 -8.29 -6.97 -19.25
N GLY A 513 -8.36 -7.27 -17.96
CA GLY A 513 -7.89 -8.53 -17.40
C GLY A 513 -6.37 -8.68 -17.39
N ARG A 514 -5.88 -9.85 -17.84
CA ARG A 514 -4.46 -10.24 -17.78
C ARG A 514 -3.63 -9.41 -18.73
N GLU A 515 -2.42 -8.99 -18.34
CA GLU A 515 -1.59 -8.17 -19.24
C GLU A 515 -1.15 -8.88 -20.52
N SER A 516 -1.14 -10.22 -20.52
CA SER A 516 -0.87 -11.03 -21.70
C SER A 516 -1.91 -10.85 -22.81
N THR A 517 -3.09 -10.30 -22.52
CA THR A 517 -4.12 -9.96 -23.52
C THR A 517 -3.98 -8.53 -24.07
N GLY A 518 -2.99 -7.78 -23.58
CA GLY A 518 -2.72 -6.39 -23.97
C GLY A 518 -2.83 -5.43 -22.79
N LYS A 519 -1.82 -4.56 -22.64
CA LYS A 519 -1.79 -3.53 -21.59
C LYS A 519 -2.72 -2.37 -21.98
N THR A 520 -3.64 -2.00 -21.10
CA THR A 520 -4.47 -0.80 -21.27
C THR A 520 -3.78 0.44 -20.71
N LYS A 521 -4.25 1.63 -21.10
CA LYS A 521 -3.83 2.90 -20.50
C LYS A 521 -3.99 2.90 -18.98
N THR A 522 -5.17 2.52 -18.47
CA THR A 522 -5.45 2.47 -17.03
C THR A 522 -4.47 1.56 -16.29
N ARG A 523 -4.21 0.35 -16.82
CA ARG A 523 -3.24 -0.58 -16.21
C ARG A 523 -1.82 0.01 -16.18
N PHE A 524 -1.36 0.65 -17.25
CA PHE A 524 -0.05 1.30 -17.29
C PHE A 524 0.08 2.43 -16.26
N LEU A 525 -0.98 3.23 -16.07
CA LEU A 525 -1.00 4.29 -15.06
C LEU A 525 -1.04 3.71 -13.63
N HIS A 526 -1.75 2.62 -13.40
CA HIS A 526 -1.68 1.88 -12.14
C HIS A 526 -0.27 1.36 -11.86
N GLU A 527 0.40 0.74 -12.84
CA GLU A 527 1.78 0.29 -12.68
C GLU A 527 2.76 1.44 -12.45
N ALA A 528 2.56 2.61 -13.07
CA ALA A 528 3.37 3.79 -12.79
C ALA A 528 3.23 4.23 -11.31
N TRP A 529 2.01 4.18 -10.77
CA TRP A 529 1.77 4.41 -9.35
C TRP A 529 2.39 3.33 -8.45
N TRP A 530 2.20 2.05 -8.79
CA TRP A 530 2.79 0.93 -8.07
C TRP A 530 4.31 0.98 -8.06
N ARG A 531 4.93 1.37 -9.18
CA ARG A 531 6.37 1.64 -9.26
C ARG A 531 6.77 2.72 -8.27
N TYR A 532 6.03 3.81 -8.22
CA TYR A 532 6.31 4.92 -7.32
C TYR A 532 6.23 4.50 -5.85
N LEU A 533 5.21 3.71 -5.48
CA LEU A 533 5.08 3.10 -4.15
C LEU A 533 6.33 2.30 -3.78
N GLN A 534 6.71 1.34 -4.62
CA GLN A 534 7.85 0.47 -4.38
C GLN A 534 9.19 1.22 -4.39
N ALA A 535 9.33 2.23 -5.27
CA ALA A 535 10.53 3.06 -5.35
C ALA A 535 10.73 3.95 -4.13
N ARG A 536 9.66 4.59 -3.65
CA ARG A 536 9.74 5.56 -2.56
C ARG A 536 9.68 4.88 -1.18
N TRP A 537 8.87 3.85 -1.01
CA TRP A 537 8.59 3.26 0.30
C TRP A 537 8.87 1.76 0.40
N GLY A 538 9.10 1.06 -0.72
CA GLY A 538 9.36 -0.39 -0.72
C GLY A 538 10.60 -0.83 0.06
N TYR A 539 11.53 0.08 0.37
CA TYR A 539 12.66 -0.21 1.26
C TYR A 539 12.24 -0.44 2.73
N SER A 540 11.08 0.08 3.15
CA SER A 540 10.75 0.16 4.58
C SER A 540 10.23 -1.18 5.09
N THR A 541 10.84 -1.69 6.16
CA THR A 541 10.33 -2.86 6.91
C THR A 541 9.06 -2.54 7.71
N SER A 542 8.69 -1.25 7.81
CA SER A 542 7.45 -0.77 8.42
C SER A 542 6.28 -0.70 7.43
N ILE A 543 6.41 -1.36 6.28
CA ILE A 543 5.27 -1.74 5.43
C ILE A 543 5.11 -3.27 5.53
N HIS A 544 3.91 -3.70 5.88
CA HIS A 544 3.53 -5.10 6.01
C HIS A 544 3.16 -5.65 4.64
N SER A 545 2.27 -4.95 3.95
CA SER A 545 1.76 -5.34 2.65
C SER A 545 1.10 -4.19 1.92
N TRP A 546 0.97 -4.31 0.60
CA TRP A 546 0.14 -3.43 -0.23
C TRP A 546 -1.24 -4.07 -0.42
N GLU A 547 -2.30 -3.38 0.01
CA GLU A 547 -3.67 -3.79 -0.28
C GLU A 547 -4.19 -3.06 -1.52
N LEU A 548 -4.60 -3.81 -2.55
CA LEU A 548 -4.99 -3.26 -3.84
C LEU A 548 -6.02 -2.12 -3.72
N LEU A 549 -7.14 -2.39 -3.06
CA LEU A 549 -8.27 -1.48 -2.88
C LEU A 549 -9.16 -1.95 -1.73
N ASN A 550 -10.01 -1.05 -1.24
CA ASN A 550 -11.01 -1.35 -0.22
C ASN A 550 -12.29 -1.92 -0.87
N GLU A 551 -12.71 -3.11 -0.42
CA GLU A 551 -14.01 -3.69 -0.67
C GLU A 551 -14.37 -3.89 -2.16
N GLY A 552 -13.55 -4.64 -2.91
CA GLY A 552 -13.86 -4.97 -4.30
C GLY A 552 -14.97 -6.01 -4.46
N PRO A 553 -15.41 -6.29 -5.70
CA PRO A 553 -16.38 -7.33 -5.97
C PRO A 553 -15.86 -8.72 -5.64
N SER A 554 -16.71 -9.48 -4.93
CA SER A 554 -16.53 -10.90 -4.62
C SER A 554 -16.96 -11.81 -5.76
N ASP A 555 -17.68 -11.27 -6.73
CA ASP A 555 -18.25 -12.01 -7.86
C ASP A 555 -17.15 -12.46 -8.84
N PRO A 556 -17.33 -13.63 -9.49
CA PRO A 556 -16.32 -14.26 -10.34
C PRO A 556 -16.13 -13.57 -11.71
N ASP A 557 -16.63 -12.34 -11.90
CA ASP A 557 -16.35 -11.49 -13.07
C ASP A 557 -14.84 -11.31 -13.31
N GLY A 558 -14.01 -11.66 -12.32
CA GLY A 558 -12.63 -12.08 -12.48
C GLY A 558 -11.63 -10.94 -12.59
N LEU A 559 -12.06 -9.76 -13.06
CA LEU A 559 -11.17 -8.61 -13.25
C LEU A 559 -10.53 -8.12 -11.95
N HIS A 560 -11.27 -8.10 -10.84
CA HIS A 560 -10.71 -7.77 -9.52
C HIS A 560 -9.65 -8.78 -9.08
N TRP A 561 -9.96 -10.07 -9.20
CA TRP A 561 -9.04 -11.17 -8.83
C TRP A 561 -7.78 -11.19 -9.70
N ILE A 562 -7.95 -10.95 -11.00
CA ILE A 562 -6.85 -10.81 -11.95
C ILE A 562 -5.98 -9.60 -11.58
N MET A 563 -6.60 -8.45 -11.25
CA MET A 563 -5.86 -7.24 -10.92
C MET A 563 -5.00 -7.38 -9.67
N VAL A 564 -5.49 -8.03 -8.61
CA VAL A 564 -4.69 -8.24 -7.39
C VAL A 564 -3.52 -9.21 -7.64
N ASP A 565 -3.70 -10.21 -8.52
CA ASP A 565 -2.60 -11.08 -8.91
C ASP A 565 -1.59 -10.38 -9.84
N GLU A 566 -2.05 -9.52 -10.77
CA GLU A 566 -1.14 -8.66 -11.55
C GLU A 566 -0.39 -7.65 -10.67
N LEU A 567 -1.01 -7.14 -9.60
CA LEU A 567 -0.32 -6.35 -8.58
C LEU A 567 0.80 -7.16 -7.92
N GLY A 568 0.55 -8.42 -7.54
CA GLY A 568 1.57 -9.31 -6.98
C GLY A 568 2.75 -9.55 -7.93
N LYS A 569 2.46 -9.90 -9.18
CA LYS A 569 3.48 -10.02 -10.25
C LYS A 569 4.29 -8.75 -10.42
N TYR A 570 3.63 -7.61 -10.33
CA TYR A 570 4.29 -6.32 -10.48
C TYR A 570 5.23 -6.05 -9.31
N MET A 571 4.71 -6.10 -8.07
CA MET A 571 5.44 -5.75 -6.86
C MET A 571 6.58 -6.71 -6.52
N LYS A 572 6.53 -7.96 -7.02
CA LYS A 572 7.55 -8.99 -6.76
C LYS A 572 8.54 -9.19 -7.90
N CYS A 573 8.15 -8.93 -9.15
CA CYS A 573 9.00 -9.15 -10.33
C CYS A 573 9.14 -7.92 -11.22
N LYS A 574 8.05 -7.47 -11.86
CA LYS A 574 8.13 -6.50 -12.97
C LYS A 574 8.73 -5.16 -12.53
N VAL A 575 8.47 -4.74 -11.30
CA VAL A 575 9.01 -3.48 -10.75
C VAL A 575 10.54 -3.50 -10.61
N PHE A 576 11.14 -4.68 -10.49
CA PHE A 576 12.57 -4.94 -10.41
C PHE A 576 13.19 -5.36 -11.76
N ASP A 577 12.53 -5.01 -12.87
CA ASP A 577 12.95 -5.36 -14.23
C ASP A 577 13.06 -6.89 -14.47
N ILE A 578 12.29 -7.69 -13.74
CA ILE A 578 12.20 -9.15 -13.92
C ILE A 578 10.92 -9.51 -14.68
N ALA A 579 11.08 -10.19 -15.82
CA ALA A 579 9.95 -10.68 -16.59
C ALA A 579 9.28 -11.88 -15.90
N VAL A 580 7.96 -11.98 -16.03
CA VAL A 580 7.17 -13.13 -15.55
C VAL A 580 6.93 -14.05 -16.74
N SER A 581 7.60 -15.21 -16.77
CA SER A 581 7.49 -16.20 -17.87
C SER A 581 6.41 -17.26 -17.66
N GLY A 582 5.86 -17.35 -16.44
CA GLY A 582 4.84 -18.33 -16.03
C GLY A 582 3.56 -17.69 -15.51
N LYS A 583 2.85 -18.41 -14.63
CA LYS A 583 1.66 -17.89 -13.94
C LYS A 583 1.99 -17.06 -12.71
N ASP A 584 3.19 -17.24 -12.15
CA ASP A 584 3.67 -16.67 -10.89
C ASP A 584 5.02 -15.96 -11.02
N CYS A 585 5.28 -15.04 -10.10
CA CYS A 585 6.61 -14.48 -9.87
C CYS A 585 7.38 -15.35 -8.86
N THR A 586 8.53 -15.88 -9.28
CA THR A 586 9.41 -16.70 -8.43
C THR A 586 10.68 -15.97 -7.98
N TYR A 587 10.81 -14.68 -8.32
CA TYR A 587 11.99 -13.88 -7.95
C TYR A 587 11.93 -13.46 -6.49
N ASP A 588 12.98 -13.77 -5.74
CA ASP A 588 13.15 -13.39 -4.34
C ASP A 588 14.00 -12.11 -4.24
N HIS A 589 13.32 -10.96 -4.22
CA HIS A 589 13.94 -9.67 -4.00
C HIS A 589 13.84 -9.29 -2.51
N PRO A 590 14.92 -8.83 -1.85
CA PRO A 590 14.94 -8.57 -0.41
C PRO A 590 14.01 -7.46 0.06
N ASN A 591 13.55 -6.59 -0.85
CA ASN A 591 12.59 -5.52 -0.57
C ASN A 591 11.21 -5.77 -1.21
N ALA A 592 10.91 -6.99 -1.66
CA ALA A 592 9.57 -7.32 -2.14
C ALA A 592 8.58 -7.30 -0.96
N HIS A 593 7.39 -6.75 -1.19
CA HIS A 593 6.32 -6.70 -0.19
C HIS A 593 5.22 -7.68 -0.52
N MET A 594 4.55 -8.17 0.53
CA MET A 594 3.32 -8.93 0.39
C MET A 594 2.22 -8.07 -0.27
N VAL A 595 1.27 -8.72 -0.94
CA VAL A 595 0.08 -8.10 -1.52
C VAL A 595 -1.19 -8.84 -1.13
N SER A 596 -2.30 -8.10 -1.02
CA SER A 596 -3.65 -8.67 -0.91
C SER A 596 -4.71 -7.66 -1.37
N THR A 597 -5.99 -7.98 -1.16
CA THR A 597 -7.15 -7.12 -1.44
C THR A 597 -8.29 -7.45 -0.48
N SER A 598 -9.31 -6.60 -0.39
CA SER A 598 -10.52 -6.83 0.40
C SER A 598 -11.79 -6.82 -0.46
N PHE A 599 -12.91 -7.26 0.10
CA PHE A 599 -14.17 -7.50 -0.60
C PHE A 599 -15.33 -6.79 0.08
N TYR A 600 -16.28 -6.24 -0.68
CA TYR A 600 -17.51 -5.70 -0.09
C TYR A 600 -18.35 -6.82 0.52
N GLY A 601 -19.09 -6.48 1.58
CA GLY A 601 -19.87 -7.45 2.34
C GLY A 601 -18.98 -8.48 3.06
N GLU A 602 -19.60 -9.57 3.51
CA GLU A 602 -18.91 -10.64 4.26
C GLU A 602 -18.30 -11.71 3.33
N GLY A 603 -18.10 -11.37 2.07
CA GLY A 603 -17.66 -12.30 1.02
C GLY A 603 -16.28 -12.89 1.31
N TYR A 604 -16.17 -14.22 1.24
CA TYR A 604 -14.89 -14.93 1.28
C TYR A 604 -14.72 -15.75 0.00
N PRO A 605 -14.12 -15.19 -1.08
CA PRO A 605 -13.93 -15.89 -2.35
C PRO A 605 -12.91 -17.03 -2.20
N TYR A 606 -13.37 -18.17 -1.67
CA TYR A 606 -12.54 -19.34 -1.36
C TYR A 606 -11.67 -19.80 -2.54
N PHE A 607 -12.21 -19.75 -3.76
CA PHE A 607 -11.48 -20.15 -4.97
C PHE A 607 -10.27 -19.26 -5.26
N LEU A 608 -10.37 -17.96 -4.99
CA LEU A 608 -9.25 -17.02 -5.09
C LEU A 608 -8.18 -17.35 -4.04
N TRP A 609 -8.58 -17.40 -2.78
CA TRP A 609 -7.66 -17.55 -1.65
C TRP A 609 -6.92 -18.89 -1.67
N ASN A 610 -7.63 -19.97 -1.99
CA ASN A 610 -7.02 -21.29 -2.11
C ASN A 610 -6.27 -21.49 -3.43
N ASN A 611 -6.34 -20.53 -4.36
CA ASN A 611 -5.70 -20.59 -5.67
C ASN A 611 -5.94 -21.95 -6.38
N LYS A 612 -7.19 -22.45 -6.31
CA LYS A 612 -7.50 -23.85 -6.62
C LYS A 612 -7.19 -24.24 -8.08
N ASP A 613 -7.28 -23.28 -8.99
CA ASP A 613 -6.99 -23.43 -10.43
C ASP A 613 -5.56 -22.97 -10.82
N GLY A 614 -4.77 -22.55 -9.83
CA GLY A 614 -3.42 -22.05 -10.01
C GLY A 614 -3.33 -20.70 -10.74
N ASN A 615 -4.42 -19.94 -10.85
CA ASN A 615 -4.44 -18.68 -11.60
C ASN A 615 -4.07 -17.44 -10.78
N TYR A 616 -4.07 -17.51 -9.46
CA TYR A 616 -3.81 -16.39 -8.54
C TYR A 616 -2.69 -16.68 -7.52
N PRO A 617 -1.51 -17.14 -7.96
CA PRO A 617 -0.42 -17.54 -7.07
C PRO A 617 0.21 -16.35 -6.32
N ASP A 618 0.18 -15.14 -6.86
CA ASP A 618 0.99 -14.02 -6.36
C ASP A 618 0.34 -13.21 -5.22
N ILE A 619 -0.79 -13.68 -4.66
CA ILE A 619 -1.49 -13.08 -3.52
C ILE A 619 -1.00 -13.73 -2.21
N ASP A 620 -0.56 -12.98 -1.20
CA ASP A 620 0.21 -13.56 -0.08
C ASP A 620 -0.62 -14.05 1.10
N PHE A 621 -1.75 -13.43 1.37
CA PHE A 621 -2.62 -13.75 2.50
C PHE A 621 -4.08 -13.45 2.17
N ALA A 622 -4.99 -14.17 2.84
CA ALA A 622 -6.41 -13.97 2.71
C ALA A 622 -6.88 -12.83 3.63
N ASP A 623 -7.80 -12.02 3.11
CA ASP A 623 -8.44 -10.94 3.86
C ASP A 623 -9.97 -11.07 3.78
N GLN A 624 -10.66 -10.90 4.90
CA GLN A 624 -12.12 -10.85 4.94
C GLN A 624 -12.58 -9.69 5.81
N HIS A 625 -13.49 -8.89 5.30
CA HIS A 625 -14.27 -7.97 6.11
C HIS A 625 -15.45 -8.75 6.71
N MET A 626 -15.64 -8.69 8.02
CA MET A 626 -16.78 -9.34 8.67
C MET A 626 -17.17 -8.59 9.94
N TYR A 627 -18.38 -8.02 9.92
CA TYR A 627 -18.96 -7.28 11.01
C TYR A 627 -19.96 -8.16 11.75
N ALA A 628 -20.01 -8.07 13.08
CA ALA A 628 -20.99 -8.79 13.89
C ALA A 628 -22.38 -8.15 13.78
N ARG A 629 -23.41 -8.98 13.49
CA ARG A 629 -24.83 -8.61 13.48
C ARG A 629 -25.61 -9.39 14.53
N ASP A 630 -26.77 -8.88 14.92
CA ASP A 630 -27.60 -9.43 15.99
C ASP A 630 -27.96 -10.93 15.76
N GLU A 631 -28.07 -11.34 14.50
CA GLU A 631 -28.35 -12.72 14.08
C GLU A 631 -27.13 -13.66 14.07
N ASP A 632 -25.91 -13.13 14.16
CA ASP A 632 -24.70 -13.94 14.06
C ASP A 632 -24.43 -14.71 15.37
N GLN A 633 -23.99 -15.96 15.22
CA GLN A 633 -23.53 -16.74 16.37
C GLN A 633 -22.32 -16.07 17.01
N GLY A 634 -22.34 -15.92 18.33
CA GLY A 634 -21.27 -15.25 19.07
C GLY A 634 -21.43 -13.74 19.15
N PHE A 635 -22.52 -13.14 18.64
CA PHE A 635 -22.74 -11.69 18.73
C PHE A 635 -22.58 -11.11 20.15
N PHE A 636 -23.10 -11.81 21.17
CA PHE A 636 -22.98 -11.43 22.59
C PHE A 636 -21.76 -12.05 23.31
N ASP A 637 -20.88 -12.72 22.57
CA ASP A 637 -19.68 -13.41 23.03
C ASP A 637 -18.57 -13.26 21.99
N GLU A 638 -17.87 -12.14 22.03
CA GLU A 638 -16.87 -11.77 21.02
C GLU A 638 -15.72 -12.79 20.90
N ALA A 639 -15.43 -13.52 21.98
CA ALA A 639 -14.49 -14.63 21.95
C ALA A 639 -15.02 -15.77 21.04
N GLU A 640 -16.30 -16.11 21.15
CA GLU A 640 -16.95 -17.09 20.28
C GLU A 640 -17.03 -16.61 18.82
N PHE A 641 -17.40 -15.35 18.59
CA PHE A 641 -17.45 -14.77 17.24
C PHE A 641 -16.08 -14.89 16.53
N THR A 642 -15.01 -14.50 17.22
CA THR A 642 -13.63 -14.65 16.76
C THR A 642 -13.24 -16.11 16.52
N TYR A 643 -13.58 -17.00 17.45
CA TYR A 643 -13.27 -18.43 17.36
C TYR A 643 -13.91 -19.10 16.14
N ILE A 644 -15.19 -18.82 15.88
CA ILE A 644 -15.94 -19.42 14.76
C ILE A 644 -15.24 -19.09 13.45
N LEU A 645 -14.96 -17.81 13.19
CA LEU A 645 -14.35 -17.41 11.94
C LEU A 645 -12.90 -17.92 11.82
N SER A 646 -12.10 -17.77 12.86
CA SER A 646 -10.70 -18.20 12.87
C SER A 646 -10.57 -19.70 12.56
N THR A 647 -11.39 -20.54 13.20
CA THR A 647 -11.34 -21.99 13.00
C THR A 647 -11.97 -22.44 11.69
N LEU A 648 -12.94 -21.69 11.16
CA LEU A 648 -13.51 -21.97 9.85
C LEU A 648 -12.50 -21.73 8.72
N ARG A 649 -11.63 -20.72 8.88
CA ARG A 649 -10.71 -20.24 7.82
C ARG A 649 -9.27 -20.72 7.95
N GLY A 650 -8.77 -20.92 9.17
CA GLY A 650 -7.35 -21.22 9.39
C GLY A 650 -7.07 -22.52 10.15
N ALA A 651 -8.06 -23.15 10.78
CA ALA A 651 -7.78 -24.37 11.56
C ALA A 651 -7.24 -25.53 10.71
N LYS A 652 -6.28 -26.26 11.27
CA LYS A 652 -5.80 -27.55 10.74
C LYS A 652 -6.61 -28.70 11.32
N LYS A 653 -6.95 -29.67 10.47
CA LYS A 653 -7.47 -30.99 10.83
C LYS A 653 -6.37 -31.86 11.44
N SER A 654 -6.74 -33.03 11.95
CA SER A 654 -5.80 -33.99 12.56
C SER A 654 -4.74 -34.52 11.59
N ASP A 655 -5.01 -34.51 10.29
CA ASP A 655 -4.07 -34.86 9.21
C ASP A 655 -3.13 -33.70 8.81
N GLY A 656 -3.25 -32.54 9.46
CA GLY A 656 -2.46 -31.34 9.18
C GLY A 656 -2.99 -30.48 8.03
N THR A 657 -4.02 -30.92 7.30
CA THR A 657 -4.67 -30.13 6.24
C THR A 657 -5.59 -29.07 6.82
N LEU A 658 -5.84 -27.98 6.09
CA LEU A 658 -6.77 -26.95 6.54
C LEU A 658 -8.23 -27.40 6.49
N ASN A 659 -9.08 -26.68 7.22
CA ASN A 659 -10.53 -26.81 7.13
C ASN A 659 -11.01 -26.60 5.67
N SER A 660 -12.15 -27.18 5.29
CA SER A 660 -12.64 -27.19 3.91
C SER A 660 -12.95 -25.79 3.34
N GLN A 661 -13.06 -24.78 4.20
CA GLN A 661 -13.24 -23.37 3.82
C GLN A 661 -11.99 -22.52 4.07
N GLY A 662 -10.84 -23.13 4.40
CA GLY A 662 -9.58 -22.44 4.64
C GLY A 662 -8.65 -22.37 3.43
N ALA A 663 -7.76 -21.37 3.41
CA ALA A 663 -6.75 -21.19 2.38
C ALA A 663 -5.35 -21.42 2.94
N PRO A 664 -4.39 -22.00 2.18
CA PRO A 664 -3.04 -22.32 2.63
C PRO A 664 -2.14 -21.08 2.73
N LYS A 665 -2.67 -20.01 3.33
CA LYS A 665 -2.06 -18.70 3.47
C LYS A 665 -2.53 -18.07 4.80
N PRO A 666 -1.80 -17.10 5.36
CA PRO A 666 -2.23 -16.43 6.57
C PRO A 666 -3.58 -15.76 6.35
N PHE A 667 -4.35 -15.59 7.44
CA PHE A 667 -5.68 -15.02 7.37
C PHE A 667 -5.79 -13.78 8.28
N ILE A 668 -6.24 -12.69 7.69
CA ILE A 668 -6.56 -11.44 8.39
C ILE A 668 -8.06 -11.18 8.26
N ARG A 669 -8.74 -10.88 9.37
CA ARG A 669 -10.02 -10.18 9.33
C ARG A 669 -9.72 -8.69 9.23
N GLY A 670 -9.62 -8.17 8.00
CA GLY A 670 -9.06 -6.84 7.71
C GLY A 670 -9.94 -5.67 8.15
N GLU A 671 -11.23 -5.94 8.37
CA GLU A 671 -12.17 -4.97 8.91
C GLU A 671 -13.26 -5.69 9.69
N THR A 672 -13.44 -5.27 10.94
CA THR A 672 -14.51 -5.79 11.81
C THR A 672 -14.94 -4.75 12.82
N ALA A 673 -16.24 -4.71 13.07
CA ALA A 673 -16.88 -4.10 14.21
C ALA A 673 -18.30 -4.69 14.29
N TRP A 674 -19.25 -3.91 14.77
CA TRP A 674 -20.68 -4.23 14.73
C TRP A 674 -21.36 -3.50 13.59
N SER A 675 -22.51 -4.02 13.14
CA SER A 675 -23.33 -3.37 12.12
C SER A 675 -24.82 -3.46 12.42
N GLY A 676 -25.60 -2.48 11.96
CA GLY A 676 -27.07 -2.50 12.03
C GLY A 676 -27.63 -2.01 13.37
N SER A 677 -28.62 -2.72 13.93
CA SER A 677 -29.19 -2.40 15.27
C SER A 677 -28.14 -2.46 16.38
N ALA A 678 -27.10 -3.25 16.19
CA ALA A 678 -25.94 -3.41 17.07
C ALA A 678 -25.13 -2.11 17.29
N ASP A 679 -25.07 -1.22 16.31
CA ASP A 679 -24.19 -0.03 16.35
C ASP A 679 -24.48 0.82 17.58
N SER A 680 -25.76 1.02 17.87
CA SER A 680 -26.23 1.82 18.99
C SER A 680 -25.95 1.19 20.35
N LEU A 681 -25.99 -0.15 20.43
CA LEU A 681 -25.73 -0.89 21.66
C LEU A 681 -24.26 -0.72 22.07
N PHE A 682 -23.35 -0.81 21.10
CA PHE A 682 -21.92 -0.78 21.35
C PHE A 682 -21.34 0.62 21.43
N GLN A 683 -21.87 1.59 20.68
CA GLN A 683 -21.49 2.99 20.83
C GLN A 683 -21.66 3.51 22.27
N ASN A 684 -22.57 2.88 23.04
CA ASN A 684 -22.87 3.22 24.43
C ASN A 684 -22.25 2.24 25.46
N ASN A 685 -21.59 1.17 25.02
CA ASN A 685 -21.07 0.13 25.90
C ASN A 685 -19.61 -0.21 25.59
N ALA A 686 -18.73 0.72 25.94
CA ALA A 686 -17.30 0.54 25.80
C ALA A 686 -16.53 0.88 27.07
N THR A 687 -17.19 1.00 28.23
CA THR A 687 -16.54 1.50 29.45
C THR A 687 -15.44 0.61 30.00
N ASP A 688 -15.58 -0.70 29.88
CA ASP A 688 -14.65 -1.68 30.46
C ASP A 688 -13.74 -2.40 29.45
N GLY A 689 -13.95 -2.20 28.14
CA GLY A 689 -13.16 -2.82 27.08
C GLY A 689 -13.28 -4.34 26.98
N LEU A 690 -14.23 -4.96 27.69
CA LEU A 690 -14.30 -6.42 27.83
C LEU A 690 -14.55 -7.16 26.50
N TRP A 691 -15.28 -6.55 25.57
CA TRP A 691 -15.47 -7.10 24.23
C TRP A 691 -14.14 -7.26 23.49
N LEU A 692 -13.27 -6.24 23.57
CA LEU A 692 -11.97 -6.22 22.90
C LEU A 692 -11.03 -7.23 23.55
N HIS A 693 -11.04 -7.27 24.88
CA HIS A 693 -10.33 -8.27 25.65
C HIS A 693 -10.71 -9.69 25.20
N ASN A 694 -12.01 -9.98 25.15
CA ASN A 694 -12.53 -11.28 24.72
C ASN A 694 -12.20 -11.60 23.25
N SER A 695 -12.22 -10.60 22.35
CA SER A 695 -11.80 -10.73 20.95
C SER A 695 -10.33 -11.16 20.85
N ILE A 696 -9.44 -10.38 21.47
CA ILE A 696 -7.99 -10.58 21.39
C ILE A 696 -7.58 -11.91 22.03
N TRP A 697 -8.02 -12.19 23.26
CA TRP A 697 -7.68 -13.42 23.95
C TRP A 697 -8.36 -14.65 23.36
N GLY A 698 -9.57 -14.49 22.79
CA GLY A 698 -10.23 -15.54 22.01
C GLY A 698 -9.42 -15.99 20.80
N GLY A 699 -8.63 -15.08 20.21
CA GLY A 699 -7.70 -15.33 19.11
C GLY A 699 -6.57 -16.33 19.40
N ILE A 700 -6.32 -16.70 20.67
CA ILE A 700 -5.32 -17.71 21.05
C ILE A 700 -5.62 -19.13 20.51
N ASN A 701 -6.85 -19.32 20.03
CA ASN A 701 -7.33 -20.57 19.46
C ASN A 701 -6.45 -21.05 18.28
N TYR A 702 -6.71 -22.28 17.84
CA TYR A 702 -5.89 -22.98 16.83
C TYR A 702 -6.21 -22.59 15.37
N GLY A 703 -7.08 -21.62 15.14
CA GLY A 703 -7.40 -21.11 13.81
C GLY A 703 -6.30 -20.23 13.22
N GLY A 704 -5.65 -19.38 14.02
CA GLY A 704 -4.59 -18.48 13.53
C GLY A 704 -5.14 -17.40 12.60
N MET A 705 -5.77 -16.39 13.19
CA MET A 705 -6.32 -15.22 12.49
C MET A 705 -5.75 -13.94 13.10
N THR A 706 -5.39 -12.98 12.27
CA THR A 706 -5.03 -11.61 12.71
C THR A 706 -6.25 -10.71 12.62
N GLU A 707 -6.51 -9.94 13.69
CA GLU A 707 -7.66 -9.05 13.79
C GLU A 707 -7.29 -7.61 13.44
N GLN A 708 -8.19 -6.91 12.75
CA GLN A 708 -8.11 -5.47 12.49
C GLN A 708 -9.45 -4.80 12.79
N TYR A 709 -9.63 -4.37 14.03
CA TYR A 709 -10.83 -3.64 14.47
C TYR A 709 -10.98 -2.31 13.73
N TRP A 710 -12.21 -1.93 13.37
CA TRP A 710 -12.50 -0.69 12.63
C TRP A 710 -12.72 0.50 13.58
N LEU A 711 -11.93 1.57 13.41
CA LEU A 711 -11.95 2.77 14.26
C LEU A 711 -12.86 3.91 13.78
N ASP A 712 -13.83 3.62 12.92
CA ASP A 712 -14.86 4.59 12.53
C ASP A 712 -16.25 4.16 13.00
N GLY A 713 -17.24 5.03 12.78
CA GLY A 713 -18.64 4.78 13.14
C GLY A 713 -18.78 4.47 14.64
N PRO A 714 -19.31 3.28 15.01
CA PRO A 714 -19.48 2.91 16.41
C PRO A 714 -18.15 2.68 17.14
N GLY A 715 -17.06 2.30 16.45
CA GLY A 715 -15.76 2.00 17.07
C GLY A 715 -14.89 3.21 17.39
N LYS A 716 -15.26 4.39 16.90
CA LYS A 716 -14.42 5.60 16.91
C LYS A 716 -14.01 6.10 18.29
N CYS A 717 -14.66 5.65 19.36
CA CYS A 717 -14.41 6.16 20.72
C CYS A 717 -13.75 5.12 21.64
N HIS A 718 -13.51 3.90 21.15
CA HIS A 718 -13.21 2.76 22.01
C HIS A 718 -11.72 2.57 22.26
N ILE A 719 -10.86 2.94 21.32
CA ILE A 719 -9.42 2.66 21.44
C ILE A 719 -8.65 3.86 21.97
N TYR A 720 -9.12 5.08 21.76
CA TYR A 720 -8.43 6.29 22.14
C TYR A 720 -9.27 7.19 23.04
N LYS A 721 -8.71 7.57 24.20
CA LYS A 721 -9.26 8.60 25.08
C LYS A 721 -8.86 10.01 24.62
N GLU A 722 -9.30 10.41 23.44
CA GLU A 722 -9.02 11.76 22.91
C GLU A 722 -9.79 12.85 23.66
N PRO A 723 -9.15 13.95 24.07
CA PRO A 723 -9.87 15.12 24.56
C PRO A 723 -10.69 15.74 23.42
N ASN A 724 -12.02 15.84 23.59
CA ASN A 724 -12.97 16.52 22.70
C ASN A 724 -13.36 15.78 21.40
N ARG A 725 -13.34 14.45 21.36
CA ARG A 725 -13.89 13.69 20.22
C ARG A 725 -15.43 13.72 20.24
N SER A 726 -16.05 14.41 19.27
CA SER A 726 -17.52 14.58 19.21
C SER A 726 -18.26 13.33 18.73
N GLY A 727 -19.45 13.08 19.27
CA GLY A 727 -20.34 11.99 18.84
C GLY A 727 -20.03 10.62 19.46
N CYS A 728 -19.45 10.61 20.67
CA CYS A 728 -19.15 9.42 21.46
C CYS A 728 -20.20 9.22 22.57
N GLY A 729 -20.86 8.06 22.64
CA GLY A 729 -21.89 7.74 23.64
C GLY A 729 -23.03 8.77 23.77
N THR A 730 -23.85 8.63 24.81
CA THR A 730 -24.91 9.59 25.16
C THR A 730 -24.38 10.85 25.87
N ALA A 731 -23.13 10.84 26.35
CA ALA A 731 -22.53 11.92 27.14
C ALA A 731 -21.14 12.41 26.65
N GLY A 732 -20.66 11.99 25.48
CA GLY A 732 -19.34 12.40 24.97
C GLY A 732 -18.15 11.61 25.55
N GLU A 733 -18.39 10.44 26.14
CA GLU A 733 -17.38 9.63 26.83
C GLU A 733 -16.41 8.96 25.85
N VAL A 734 -15.13 8.92 26.19
CA VAL A 734 -14.06 8.30 25.39
C VAL A 734 -13.24 7.34 26.26
N TRP A 735 -12.80 6.24 25.67
CA TRP A 735 -12.11 5.14 26.37
C TRP A 735 -10.77 4.82 25.72
N ASP A 736 -9.80 4.34 26.51
CA ASP A 736 -8.47 3.94 26.03
C ASP A 736 -8.25 2.47 26.37
N HIS A 737 -8.43 1.60 25.37
CA HIS A 737 -8.28 0.15 25.49
C HIS A 737 -7.01 -0.37 24.82
N ARG A 738 -6.02 0.49 24.54
CA ARG A 738 -4.76 0.08 23.90
C ARG A 738 -3.98 -0.93 24.75
N ASN A 739 -4.15 -0.87 26.06
CA ASN A 739 -3.56 -1.83 27.01
C ASN A 739 -3.95 -3.28 26.70
N GLU A 740 -5.14 -3.54 26.16
CA GLU A 740 -5.59 -4.90 25.85
C GLU A 740 -4.68 -5.58 24.81
N PHE A 741 -4.24 -4.84 23.79
CA PHE A 741 -3.25 -5.32 22.83
C PHE A 741 -1.90 -5.61 23.48
N GLY A 742 -1.42 -4.70 24.32
CA GLY A 742 -0.12 -4.83 25.00
C GLY A 742 -0.08 -5.98 26.00
N ASN A 743 -1.18 -6.22 26.70
CA ASN A 743 -1.31 -7.32 27.65
C ASN A 743 -1.21 -8.69 26.96
N PHE A 744 -1.92 -8.85 25.85
CA PHE A 744 -1.83 -10.08 25.05
C PHE A 744 -0.48 -10.20 24.34
N ASN A 745 0.10 -9.11 23.83
CA ASN A 745 1.42 -9.12 23.19
C ASN A 745 2.51 -9.67 24.14
N LYS A 746 2.55 -9.20 25.41
CA LYS A 746 3.46 -9.73 26.44
C LYS A 746 3.35 -11.24 26.59
N PHE A 747 2.14 -11.78 26.47
CA PHE A 747 1.88 -13.21 26.52
C PHE A 747 2.27 -13.92 25.22
N ILE A 748 1.93 -13.44 24.03
CA ILE A 748 2.07 -14.24 22.80
C ILE A 748 3.42 -14.10 22.11
N GLN A 749 4.15 -12.99 22.30
CA GLN A 749 5.31 -12.62 21.48
C GLN A 749 6.45 -13.66 21.40
N ASN A 750 6.62 -14.52 22.42
CA ASN A 750 7.66 -15.55 22.44
C ASN A 750 7.14 -16.97 22.16
N VAL A 751 5.87 -17.09 21.76
CA VAL A 751 5.29 -18.36 21.31
C VAL A 751 5.60 -18.51 19.81
N PRO A 752 6.43 -19.48 19.39
CA PRO A 752 6.87 -19.62 18.00
C PRO A 752 5.80 -20.31 17.14
N LEU A 753 4.60 -19.72 17.06
CA LEU A 753 3.48 -20.26 16.28
C LEU A 753 3.85 -20.43 14.80
N ASN A 754 4.64 -19.49 14.28
CA ASN A 754 5.18 -19.55 12.92
C ASN A 754 6.06 -20.78 12.65
N LYS A 755 6.68 -21.40 13.67
CA LYS A 755 7.55 -22.57 13.48
C LYS A 755 6.78 -23.89 13.34
N GLY A 756 5.45 -23.85 13.39
CA GLY A 756 4.60 -25.01 13.18
C GLY A 756 4.60 -25.99 14.36
N GLY A 757 3.94 -27.13 14.16
CA GLY A 757 3.79 -28.18 15.18
C GLY A 757 2.78 -27.88 16.30
N TYR A 758 2.20 -26.67 16.32
CA TYR A 758 1.10 -26.30 17.20
C TYR A 758 -0.24 -26.71 16.60
N ILE A 759 -0.98 -27.52 17.35
CA ILE A 759 -2.34 -27.98 17.02
C ILE A 759 -3.30 -27.58 18.14
N ASP A 760 -4.60 -27.82 17.95
CA ASP A 760 -5.59 -27.65 19.02
C ASP A 760 -5.14 -28.39 20.30
N ALA A 761 -5.18 -27.66 21.42
CA ALA A 761 -4.87 -28.20 22.74
C ALA A 761 -5.87 -29.28 23.18
N GLY A 762 -7.13 -29.20 22.71
CA GLY A 762 -8.19 -30.19 22.98
C GLY A 762 -8.28 -30.66 24.44
N PRO A 763 -8.33 -29.76 25.44
CA PRO A 763 -8.31 -30.17 26.85
C PRO A 763 -9.60 -30.89 27.27
N SER A 764 -9.47 -31.83 28.21
CA SER A 764 -10.62 -32.34 28.97
C SER A 764 -10.89 -31.41 30.15
N VAL A 765 -12.11 -30.90 30.26
CA VAL A 765 -12.50 -29.90 31.28
C VAL A 765 -13.61 -30.48 32.16
N SER A 766 -13.41 -30.47 33.48
CA SER A 766 -14.36 -31.08 34.42
C SER A 766 -15.64 -30.25 34.65
N ASN A 767 -15.61 -28.96 34.32
CA ASN A 767 -16.72 -28.04 34.46
C ASN A 767 -16.98 -27.37 33.10
N SER A 768 -18.13 -27.65 32.50
CA SER A 768 -18.49 -27.12 31.18
C SER A 768 -18.72 -25.60 31.15
N ASN A 769 -18.73 -24.92 32.30
CA ASN A 769 -18.75 -23.46 32.39
C ASN A 769 -17.35 -22.82 32.28
N LEU A 770 -16.29 -23.62 32.28
CA LEU A 770 -14.95 -23.17 31.93
C LEU A 770 -14.73 -23.45 30.43
N ARG A 771 -14.51 -22.39 29.66
CA ARG A 771 -14.05 -22.45 28.28
C ARG A 771 -12.52 -22.42 28.28
N VAL A 772 -11.89 -23.33 27.53
CA VAL A 772 -10.43 -23.41 27.43
C VAL A 772 -10.04 -23.54 25.97
N TRP A 773 -9.32 -22.54 25.46
CA TRP A 773 -8.79 -22.54 24.10
C TRP A 773 -7.30 -22.32 24.11
N GLY A 774 -6.61 -22.81 23.08
CA GLY A 774 -5.19 -22.64 22.93
C GLY A 774 -4.58 -23.72 22.07
N GLN A 775 -3.26 -23.80 22.09
CA GLN A 775 -2.53 -24.72 21.22
C GLN A 775 -1.47 -25.50 21.99
N ILE A 776 -1.24 -26.73 21.55
CA ILE A 776 -0.22 -27.64 22.08
C ILE A 776 0.78 -28.02 21.00
N HIS A 777 2.06 -28.01 21.37
CA HIS A 777 3.17 -28.53 20.59
C HIS A 777 3.75 -29.75 21.31
N LYS A 778 3.15 -30.91 21.03
CA LYS A 778 3.39 -32.19 21.73
C LYS A 778 4.86 -32.60 21.75
N ALA A 779 5.52 -32.61 20.59
CA ALA A 779 6.93 -33.01 20.46
C ALA A 779 7.90 -32.13 21.27
N GLY A 780 7.59 -30.84 21.35
CA GLY A 780 8.38 -29.85 22.08
C GLY A 780 7.95 -29.69 23.54
N ASN A 781 6.98 -30.47 24.01
CA ASN A 781 6.44 -30.38 25.37
C ASN A 781 6.00 -28.96 25.78
N ARG A 782 5.35 -28.23 24.87
CA ARG A 782 4.87 -26.86 25.12
C ARG A 782 3.37 -26.76 24.89
N ALA A 783 2.68 -25.94 25.67
CA ALA A 783 1.30 -25.55 25.41
C ALA A 783 1.05 -24.14 25.96
N HIS A 784 0.10 -23.45 25.35
CA HIS A 784 -0.41 -22.18 25.86
C HIS A 784 -1.92 -22.18 25.72
N ILE A 785 -2.62 -21.80 26.79
CA ILE A 785 -4.08 -21.81 26.84
C ILE A 785 -4.60 -20.56 27.54
N TRP A 786 -5.78 -20.13 27.13
CA TRP A 786 -6.62 -19.15 27.80
C TRP A 786 -7.82 -19.89 28.39
N ILE A 787 -8.14 -19.57 29.63
CA ILE A 787 -9.18 -20.20 30.44
C ILE A 787 -10.14 -19.10 30.85
N GLN A 788 -11.39 -19.22 30.43
CA GLN A 788 -12.41 -18.22 30.69
C GLN A 788 -13.60 -18.87 31.41
N ASN A 789 -14.18 -18.17 32.39
CA ASN A 789 -15.56 -18.38 32.77
C ASN A 789 -16.44 -18.01 31.57
N LYS A 790 -17.04 -19.00 30.89
CA LYS A 790 -17.80 -18.77 29.65
C LYS A 790 -19.00 -17.84 29.82
N ASN A 791 -19.44 -17.61 31.07
CA ASN A 791 -20.53 -16.70 31.39
C ASN A 791 -20.07 -15.25 31.57
N HIS A 792 -18.77 -14.98 31.65
CA HIS A 792 -18.21 -13.64 31.77
C HIS A 792 -17.99 -13.00 30.39
N THR A 793 -19.10 -12.81 29.67
CA THR A 793 -19.11 -12.13 28.37
C THR A 793 -19.40 -10.64 28.54
N TRP A 794 -18.94 -9.83 27.59
CA TRP A 794 -19.16 -8.38 27.59
C TRP A 794 -20.64 -8.00 27.80
N LYS A 795 -21.58 -8.72 27.17
CA LYS A 795 -23.01 -8.40 27.26
C LYS A 795 -23.59 -8.70 28.64
N LYS A 796 -23.24 -9.85 29.23
CA LYS A 796 -23.75 -10.23 30.56
C LYS A 796 -23.25 -9.29 31.64
N VAL A 797 -21.99 -8.85 31.53
CA VAL A 797 -21.41 -7.85 32.45
C VAL A 797 -22.13 -6.51 32.30
N TYR A 798 -22.33 -6.04 31.06
CA TYR A 798 -23.07 -4.81 30.79
C TYR A 798 -24.52 -4.84 31.33
N ASP A 799 -25.21 -5.97 31.18
CA ASP A 799 -26.57 -6.16 31.69
C ASP A 799 -26.65 -6.31 33.22
N GLY A 800 -25.51 -6.27 33.92
CA GLY A 800 -25.45 -6.45 35.37
C GLY A 800 -25.83 -7.88 35.82
N VAL A 801 -25.69 -8.87 34.94
CA VAL A 801 -25.99 -10.27 35.28
C VAL A 801 -25.00 -10.76 36.32
N SER A 802 -25.50 -11.29 37.43
CA SER A 802 -24.67 -11.92 38.46
C SER A 802 -24.02 -13.19 37.92
N ILE A 803 -22.70 -13.17 37.71
CA ILE A 803 -21.91 -14.29 37.18
C ILE A 803 -21.24 -15.02 38.35
N ALA A 804 -21.61 -16.28 38.57
CA ALA A 804 -20.98 -17.11 39.60
C ALA A 804 -19.56 -17.51 39.22
N ASN A 805 -18.64 -17.50 40.19
CA ASN A 805 -17.27 -17.98 40.02
C ASN A 805 -17.26 -19.47 39.68
N GLN A 806 -16.36 -19.88 38.80
CA GLN A 806 -16.25 -21.26 38.34
C GLN A 806 -14.97 -21.92 38.85
N SER A 807 -15.05 -23.19 39.21
CA SER A 807 -13.90 -24.02 39.58
C SER A 807 -13.94 -25.32 38.79
N GLY A 808 -12.79 -25.96 38.61
CA GLY A 808 -12.69 -27.23 37.90
C GLY A 808 -11.24 -27.63 37.63
N THR A 809 -11.08 -28.75 36.94
CA THR A 809 -9.79 -29.23 36.46
C THR A 809 -9.74 -29.24 34.94
N ILE A 810 -8.54 -28.98 34.42
CA ILE A 810 -8.24 -28.94 32.99
C ILE A 810 -7.11 -29.94 32.75
N THR A 811 -7.37 -30.97 31.95
CA THR A 811 -6.38 -32.00 31.64
C THR A 811 -5.95 -31.87 30.19
N LEU A 812 -4.68 -31.53 29.99
CA LEU A 812 -4.01 -31.50 28.69
C LEU A 812 -3.28 -32.83 28.47
N SER A 813 -3.42 -33.40 27.27
CA SER A 813 -2.85 -34.71 26.92
C SER A 813 -1.87 -34.63 25.76
N GLY A 814 -0.93 -35.56 25.71
CA GLY A 814 0.01 -35.71 24.59
C GLY A 814 1.38 -35.09 24.83
N PHE A 815 1.72 -34.74 26.07
CA PHE A 815 3.09 -34.47 26.47
C PHE A 815 3.88 -35.77 26.60
N THR A 816 5.19 -35.65 26.75
CA THR A 816 6.05 -36.76 27.14
C THR A 816 5.65 -37.25 28.55
N PRO A 817 5.49 -38.57 28.79
CA PRO A 817 5.22 -39.12 30.12
C PRO A 817 6.27 -38.75 31.16
N ASN A 818 5.84 -38.52 32.41
CA ASN A 818 6.72 -38.23 33.56
C ASN A 818 7.68 -37.04 33.34
N LYS A 819 7.28 -36.08 32.52
CA LYS A 819 8.10 -34.92 32.15
C LYS A 819 7.79 -33.75 33.09
N GLY A 820 8.83 -33.19 33.71
CA GLY A 820 8.76 -31.91 34.40
C GLY A 820 8.61 -30.76 33.40
N LEU A 821 7.57 -29.95 33.59
CA LEU A 821 7.22 -28.80 32.76
C LEU A 821 7.05 -27.57 33.65
N LYS A 822 7.64 -26.45 33.23
CA LYS A 822 7.36 -25.15 33.82
C LYS A 822 5.92 -24.76 33.48
N VAL A 823 5.14 -24.35 34.46
CA VAL A 823 3.76 -23.87 34.31
C VAL A 823 3.72 -22.44 34.85
N GLU A 824 3.42 -21.49 33.99
CA GLU A 824 3.26 -20.08 34.33
C GLU A 824 1.80 -19.68 34.16
N TRP A 825 1.19 -19.19 35.24
CA TRP A 825 -0.13 -18.56 35.19
C TRP A 825 0.03 -17.06 34.95
N TRP A 826 -0.87 -16.49 34.17
CA TRP A 826 -0.82 -15.11 33.71
C TRP A 826 -2.13 -14.40 34.05
N ASN A 827 -1.99 -13.15 34.50
CA ASN A 827 -3.08 -12.20 34.55
C ASN A 827 -3.24 -11.60 33.15
N THR A 828 -4.39 -11.85 32.54
CA THR A 828 -4.79 -11.45 31.18
C THR A 828 -5.01 -9.93 31.07
N TYR A 829 -5.37 -9.26 32.17
CA TYR A 829 -5.61 -7.81 32.24
C TYR A 829 -4.36 -6.97 32.50
N THR A 830 -3.23 -7.59 32.85
CA THR A 830 -1.93 -6.91 33.04
C THR A 830 -0.82 -7.46 32.14
N GLY A 831 -1.03 -8.64 31.57
CA GLY A 831 -0.03 -9.37 30.81
C GLY A 831 1.18 -9.76 31.65
N THR A 832 0.98 -10.10 32.93
CA THR A 832 2.07 -10.47 33.86
C THR A 832 1.88 -11.86 34.45
N VAL A 833 2.98 -12.55 34.72
CA VAL A 833 2.97 -13.83 35.43
C VAL A 833 2.48 -13.64 36.86
N THR A 834 1.44 -14.39 37.26
CA THR A 834 0.90 -14.41 38.64
C THR A 834 1.52 -15.52 39.48
N SER A 835 1.89 -16.64 38.87
CA SER A 835 2.62 -17.72 39.53
C SER A 835 3.41 -18.55 38.53
N SER A 836 4.51 -19.17 38.99
CA SER A 836 5.29 -20.10 38.21
C SER A 836 5.68 -21.31 39.07
N THR A 837 5.37 -22.51 38.58
CA THR A 837 5.67 -23.77 39.26
C THR A 837 6.21 -24.79 38.26
N ASN A 838 6.88 -25.83 38.74
CA ASN A 838 7.22 -26.99 37.92
C ASN A 838 6.24 -28.12 38.25
N MET A 839 5.53 -28.61 37.24
CA MET A 839 4.58 -29.71 37.37
C MET A 839 5.04 -30.90 36.51
N THR A 840 4.75 -32.12 36.95
CA THR A 840 5.15 -33.34 36.24
C THR A 840 3.94 -33.98 35.58
N THR A 841 4.07 -34.34 34.30
CA THR A 841 3.03 -35.10 33.60
C THR A 841 2.93 -36.51 34.15
N ASN A 842 1.75 -37.14 34.10
CA ASN A 842 1.60 -38.52 34.57
C ASN A 842 2.24 -39.54 33.58
N GLY A 843 2.14 -40.84 33.91
CA GLY A 843 2.65 -41.94 33.08
C GLY A 843 2.01 -42.05 31.68
N SER A 844 0.90 -41.36 31.44
CA SER A 844 0.23 -41.26 30.13
C SER A 844 0.52 -39.94 29.40
N GLY A 845 1.42 -39.09 29.94
CA GLY A 845 1.75 -37.81 29.33
C GLY A 845 0.66 -36.75 29.49
N GLN A 846 -0.15 -36.84 30.55
CA GLN A 846 -1.19 -35.85 30.86
C GLN A 846 -0.74 -34.89 31.95
N LEU A 847 -1.11 -33.62 31.81
CA LEU A 847 -0.93 -32.58 32.82
C LEU A 847 -2.32 -32.08 33.26
N THR A 848 -2.62 -32.15 34.55
CA THR A 848 -3.88 -31.65 35.11
C THR A 848 -3.62 -30.35 35.87
N LEU A 849 -4.32 -29.29 35.47
CA LEU A 849 -4.33 -27.99 36.12
C LEU A 849 -5.61 -27.85 36.95
N THR A 850 -5.53 -27.14 38.07
CA THR A 850 -6.68 -26.82 38.92
C THR A 850 -7.00 -25.33 38.80
N VAL A 851 -8.25 -25.02 38.50
CA VAL A 851 -8.80 -23.66 38.48
C VAL A 851 -9.74 -23.54 39.67
N SER A 852 -9.57 -22.49 40.47
CA SER A 852 -10.37 -22.25 41.67
C SER A 852 -10.95 -20.85 41.65
N ALA A 853 -12.27 -20.77 41.83
CA ALA A 853 -13.04 -19.53 41.95
C ALA A 853 -12.78 -18.48 40.85
N LEU A 854 -12.62 -18.92 39.60
CA LEU A 854 -12.40 -18.05 38.44
C LEU A 854 -13.66 -17.22 38.16
N LYS A 855 -13.54 -15.89 38.30
CA LYS A 855 -14.61 -14.95 38.01
C LYS A 855 -14.72 -14.68 36.51
N ASP A 856 -13.60 -14.32 35.91
CA ASP A 856 -13.41 -13.82 34.56
C ASP A 856 -12.55 -14.80 33.76
N ASP A 857 -11.24 -14.59 33.69
CA ASP A 857 -10.31 -15.39 32.91
C ASP A 857 -8.86 -15.34 33.40
N THR A 858 -8.05 -16.24 32.84
CA THR A 858 -6.61 -16.34 33.08
C THR A 858 -5.96 -17.06 31.89
N ALA A 859 -4.65 -16.99 31.78
CA ALA A 859 -3.90 -17.71 30.77
C ALA A 859 -2.76 -18.51 31.38
N VAL A 860 -2.33 -19.57 30.69
CA VAL A 860 -1.28 -20.47 31.15
C VAL A 860 -0.30 -20.74 30.03
N LYS A 861 1.00 -20.63 30.31
CA LYS A 861 2.07 -21.19 29.49
C LYS A 861 2.66 -22.42 30.16
N ILE A 862 2.87 -23.47 29.39
CA ILE A 862 3.37 -24.76 29.84
C ILE A 862 4.58 -25.12 28.98
N GLY A 863 5.66 -25.56 29.62
CA GLY A 863 6.92 -25.91 28.96
C GLY A 863 7.90 -24.75 28.87
N ASP A 864 9.00 -24.99 28.17
CA ASP A 864 10.10 -24.02 28.05
C ASP A 864 9.95 -23.16 26.78
N TYR A 865 9.75 -21.87 26.98
CA TYR A 865 9.70 -20.86 25.90
C TYR A 865 10.99 -20.04 25.80
N SER A 866 11.99 -20.28 26.67
CA SER A 866 13.27 -19.58 26.68
C SER A 866 14.29 -20.13 25.67
N THR A 867 14.13 -21.39 25.23
CA THR A 867 14.97 -22.02 24.21
C THR A 867 14.55 -21.68 22.77
N VAL A 868 13.47 -20.92 22.61
CA VAL A 868 13.12 -20.28 21.35
C VAL A 868 13.92 -18.99 21.33
N PRO A 869 14.81 -18.74 20.34
CA PRO A 869 15.62 -17.54 20.34
C PRO A 869 14.71 -16.31 20.33
N ILE A 870 14.50 -15.71 21.50
CA ILE A 870 13.97 -14.37 21.65
C ILE A 870 15.22 -13.50 21.51
N THR A 871 15.53 -13.02 20.31
CA THR A 871 16.58 -12.01 20.16
C THR A 871 16.05 -10.68 20.69
N SER A 872 15.98 -10.56 22.02
CA SER A 872 16.01 -9.29 22.70
C SER A 872 17.28 -9.24 23.54
N THR A 873 18.00 -8.13 23.39
CA THR A 873 19.28 -7.74 24.01
C THR A 873 20.59 -8.16 23.34
N LEU A 874 21.29 -7.11 22.88
CA LEU A 874 22.63 -7.07 22.33
C LEU A 874 23.67 -7.43 23.39
N THR A 875 24.59 -8.34 23.06
CA THR A 875 25.96 -8.34 23.59
C THR A 875 26.90 -8.99 22.57
N PRO A 876 28.06 -8.38 22.26
CA PRO A 876 28.95 -8.94 21.25
C PRO A 876 29.69 -10.13 21.86
N THR A 877 29.38 -11.34 21.40
CA THR A 877 30.19 -12.51 21.79
C THR A 877 30.65 -13.29 20.57
N SER A 878 31.94 -13.60 20.64
CA SER A 878 32.86 -14.17 19.66
C SER A 878 32.30 -15.20 18.68
N MET A 879 32.84 -15.11 17.45
CA MET A 879 32.92 -16.19 16.47
C MET A 879 32.99 -17.57 17.15
N LYS A 880 31.96 -18.40 16.93
CA LYS A 880 32.04 -19.83 17.18
C LYS A 880 32.26 -20.55 15.86
N THR A 881 33.35 -21.29 15.85
CA THR A 881 33.91 -22.17 14.84
C THR A 881 32.88 -23.16 14.29
N ALA A 882 32.99 -23.42 12.98
CA ALA A 882 32.17 -24.37 12.23
C ALA A 882 32.20 -25.78 12.84
N THR A 883 31.02 -26.42 12.88
CA THR A 883 30.80 -27.83 13.21
C THR A 883 30.23 -28.51 11.94
N PRO A 884 30.58 -29.77 11.61
CA PRO A 884 30.73 -30.23 10.24
C PRO A 884 29.42 -30.50 9.50
N THR A 885 29.44 -30.21 8.20
CA THR A 885 28.39 -30.43 7.21
C THR A 885 27.96 -31.91 7.13
N PRO A 886 26.66 -32.23 7.09
CA PRO A 886 26.17 -33.58 6.78
C PRO A 886 26.64 -34.05 5.39
N ALA A 887 26.91 -35.34 5.24
CA ALA A 887 27.27 -35.95 3.96
C ALA A 887 26.12 -35.80 2.93
N GLY A 888 26.43 -35.23 1.76
CA GLY A 888 25.46 -35.00 0.68
C GLY A 888 24.89 -36.30 0.10
N LYS A 889 23.66 -36.24 -0.43
CA LYS A 889 23.00 -37.38 -1.07
C LYS A 889 23.77 -37.78 -2.35
N PRO A 890 24.02 -39.09 -2.60
CA PRO A 890 24.68 -39.51 -3.83
C PRO A 890 23.88 -39.12 -5.08
N GLY A 891 24.51 -38.44 -6.04
CA GLY A 891 23.86 -37.93 -7.25
C GLY A 891 23.41 -36.46 -7.16
N ASP A 892 23.43 -35.85 -5.97
CA ASP A 892 23.10 -34.44 -5.75
C ASP A 892 24.37 -33.58 -5.95
N ALA A 893 24.53 -33.05 -7.15
CA ALA A 893 25.69 -32.25 -7.52
C ALA A 893 25.54 -30.79 -7.09
N ASN A 894 24.33 -30.24 -7.09
CA ASN A 894 24.14 -28.84 -6.69
C ASN A 894 24.00 -28.66 -5.15
N GLY A 895 23.88 -29.76 -4.40
CA GLY A 895 23.77 -29.80 -2.95
C GLY A 895 22.41 -29.33 -2.43
N ASP A 896 21.37 -29.34 -3.27
CA ASP A 896 20.03 -28.84 -2.93
C ASP A 896 19.15 -29.87 -2.19
N GLY A 897 19.68 -31.07 -1.98
CA GLY A 897 19.02 -32.18 -1.29
C GLY A 897 18.11 -33.02 -2.19
N LYS A 898 18.09 -32.77 -3.51
CA LYS A 898 17.38 -33.55 -4.53
C LYS A 898 18.40 -34.10 -5.54
N VAL A 899 17.97 -35.11 -6.30
CA VAL A 899 18.74 -35.65 -7.43
C VAL A 899 17.83 -35.54 -8.64
N ASP A 900 18.02 -34.48 -9.43
CA ASP A 900 17.14 -34.12 -10.53
C ASP A 900 17.90 -33.71 -11.80
N GLY A 901 17.18 -33.13 -12.77
CA GLY A 901 17.73 -32.72 -14.06
C GLY A 901 18.83 -31.66 -13.96
N GLN A 902 18.89 -30.88 -12.86
CA GLN A 902 19.94 -29.89 -12.63
C GLN A 902 21.28 -30.57 -12.29
N ASP A 903 21.26 -31.66 -11.53
CA ASP A 903 22.46 -32.45 -11.24
C ASP A 903 22.99 -33.16 -12.47
N TYR A 904 22.08 -33.62 -13.34
CA TYR A 904 22.44 -34.17 -14.65
C TYR A 904 23.16 -33.15 -15.51
N LEU A 905 22.74 -31.88 -15.50
CA LEU A 905 23.42 -30.83 -16.26
C LEU A 905 24.85 -30.60 -15.74
N ILE A 906 25.07 -30.71 -14.43
CA ILE A 906 26.42 -30.60 -13.84
C ILE A 906 27.30 -31.79 -14.24
N TRP A 907 26.77 -33.02 -14.16
CA TRP A 907 27.45 -34.21 -14.65
C TRP A 907 27.76 -34.12 -16.15
N LEU A 908 26.77 -33.76 -16.97
CA LEU A 908 26.90 -33.66 -18.43
C LEU A 908 27.91 -32.58 -18.83
N PHE A 909 27.91 -31.44 -18.13
CA PHE A 909 28.86 -30.36 -18.36
C PHE A 909 30.31 -30.78 -18.07
N ASN A 910 30.52 -31.73 -17.15
CA ASN A 910 31.84 -32.21 -16.77
C ASN A 910 32.21 -33.59 -17.33
N TYR A 911 31.32 -34.23 -18.10
CA TYR A 911 31.56 -35.55 -18.68
C TYR A 911 32.87 -35.61 -19.48
N GLY A 912 33.74 -36.55 -19.12
CA GLY A 912 35.07 -36.74 -19.71
C GLY A 912 36.18 -35.86 -19.11
N LYS A 913 35.88 -34.95 -18.17
CA LYS A 913 36.88 -34.12 -17.48
C LYS A 913 37.43 -34.81 -16.23
N SER A 914 38.68 -34.54 -15.91
CA SER A 914 39.34 -34.95 -14.65
C SER A 914 39.14 -33.89 -13.58
N VAL A 915 37.98 -33.92 -12.92
CA VAL A 915 37.59 -33.05 -11.80
C VAL A 915 37.02 -33.93 -10.70
N THR A 916 37.28 -33.57 -9.44
CA THR A 916 36.93 -34.40 -8.29
C THR A 916 35.71 -33.85 -7.55
N GLY A 917 34.87 -34.75 -7.04
CA GLY A 917 33.80 -34.43 -6.11
C GLY A 917 32.40 -34.41 -6.73
N PRO A 918 31.36 -34.71 -5.92
CA PRO A 918 29.98 -34.79 -6.38
C PRO A 918 29.47 -33.47 -6.96
N ALA A 919 29.96 -32.33 -6.44
CA ALA A 919 29.61 -31.00 -6.96
C ALA A 919 30.10 -30.73 -8.39
N ASN A 920 31.02 -31.56 -8.89
CA ASN A 920 31.48 -31.52 -10.27
C ASN A 920 30.90 -32.66 -11.11
N GLY A 921 30.01 -33.49 -10.55
CA GLY A 921 29.47 -34.68 -11.19
C GLY A 921 30.33 -35.95 -11.02
N ASP A 922 31.41 -35.93 -10.23
CA ASP A 922 32.20 -37.11 -9.87
C ASP A 922 31.63 -37.71 -8.56
N PHE A 923 30.54 -38.45 -8.71
CA PHE A 923 29.76 -38.97 -7.59
C PHE A 923 30.42 -40.18 -6.91
N ASN A 924 31.38 -40.85 -7.57
CA ASN A 924 32.18 -41.92 -6.95
C ASN A 924 33.55 -41.46 -6.42
N ASN A 925 33.88 -40.17 -6.54
CA ASN A 925 35.18 -39.59 -6.16
C ASN A 925 36.40 -40.27 -6.82
N SER A 926 36.25 -40.76 -8.04
CA SER A 926 37.36 -41.35 -8.81
C SER A 926 38.33 -40.31 -9.37
N GLY A 927 37.97 -39.03 -9.33
CA GLY A 927 38.71 -37.93 -9.94
C GLY A 927 38.45 -37.76 -11.44
N LYS A 928 37.44 -38.44 -11.97
CA LYS A 928 37.00 -38.32 -13.36
C LYS A 928 35.48 -38.47 -13.44
N VAL A 929 34.84 -37.59 -14.19
CA VAL A 929 33.39 -37.64 -14.43
C VAL A 929 33.13 -38.50 -15.66
N ASP A 930 32.56 -39.69 -15.48
CA ASP A 930 32.26 -40.59 -16.59
C ASP A 930 30.95 -41.38 -16.41
N GLY A 931 30.80 -42.47 -17.16
CA GLY A 931 29.59 -43.29 -17.16
C GLY A 931 29.33 -43.96 -15.81
N ALA A 932 30.34 -44.16 -14.96
CA ALA A 932 30.15 -44.69 -13.62
C ALA A 932 29.40 -43.69 -12.72
N ASP A 933 29.65 -42.38 -12.89
CA ASP A 933 28.95 -41.33 -12.15
C ASP A 933 27.51 -41.15 -12.63
N TYR A 934 27.27 -41.30 -13.94
CA TYR A 934 25.92 -41.31 -14.48
C TYR A 934 25.06 -42.40 -13.84
N LEU A 935 25.63 -43.59 -13.63
CA LEU A 935 24.94 -44.70 -12.96
C LEU A 935 24.56 -44.35 -11.52
N ILE A 936 25.35 -43.53 -10.83
CA ILE A 936 25.04 -43.06 -9.47
C ILE A 936 23.92 -42.01 -9.52
N TRP A 937 23.99 -41.05 -10.45
CA TRP A 937 22.92 -40.05 -10.60
C TRP A 937 21.57 -40.69 -10.95
N ILE A 938 21.51 -41.51 -12.01
CA ILE A 938 20.24 -42.11 -12.47
C ILE A 938 19.67 -43.09 -11.43
N ALA A 939 20.52 -43.76 -10.64
CA ALA A 939 20.07 -44.63 -9.56
C ALA A 939 19.38 -43.86 -8.42
N ASN A 940 19.61 -42.55 -8.30
CA ASN A 940 19.05 -41.70 -7.26
C ASN A 940 18.06 -40.65 -7.80
N TYR A 941 17.84 -40.56 -9.11
CA TYR A 941 16.92 -39.61 -9.74
C TYR A 941 15.49 -39.73 -9.19
N GLU A 942 14.96 -38.62 -8.67
CA GLU A 942 13.63 -38.49 -8.05
C GLU A 942 13.35 -39.42 -6.83
N LYS A 943 14.38 -39.90 -6.12
CA LYS A 943 14.24 -40.77 -4.93
C LYS A 943 14.33 -40.09 -3.57
#